data_AF-A0A8B6EUG7-F1
#
_entry.id   AF-A0A8B6EUG7-F1
#
_cell.length_a   1.000
_cell.length_b   1.000
_cell.length_c   1.000
_cell.angle_alpha   90.00
_cell.angle_beta   90.00
_cell.angle_gamma   90.00
#
_symmetry.space_group_name_H-M   'P 1'
#
loop_
_entity.id
_entity.type
_entity.pdbx_description
1 polymer ?
#
loop_
_entity_poly.entity_id
_entity_poly.type
_entity_poly.pdbx_seq_one_letter_code
_entity_poly.pdbx_strand_id
1 'polypeptide(L)'
;MMHVCVSEDQSQKCRIHPATLSKLNGELASYFMISTSDSEFICQVWPNDQINTNCLCFSNAVFKNKSVHDSRSTNSSGNAIHLKTSISKSLKLTLIVEDHQIIKLLKHDLKVHPSKVENMCKNLLYKFCVAKDFTVSVDQTQLGKLYGIYNILINSCDDENYDGFIINQQTKISIDNIDSKERFLQNLKPPNIGGLEKEAQELCDILSLPFQWKSLISCEFKKVLPKGILLRGPPGTGKTSLVKHVGCECNAYIITVNSPEVFGARPGETEENLNKILDKALIFSEEGRTILFLDEVDTLCPDRRHMDGQKEINLTKLLVDFFDKITDNENIMVIGATNRPVCVDNVLRRPGRFDKEIMINVPNESQRLDILRKVTSSLPLSGDVDLERLAFITNGYVGADLVSVAREAVLLVILGGNQERKLKMEHFEQSVRKVMPSIRKGTVGLVEMSPVEWSQIGGLSEVKGQIQQAVEWPIKHPEAFQRMGLPCPKGVLLYGPPGCCKTTLVRAAATSVNATFISLSGAQLYSPYVGDSERLINEVFQKARAAAPSIIFLDEIDSIVGKRSESSSNRGVQEKSSLSLLNEMDGIGIKLDDKLHTAEKVKDGEITSSNLEKGKCYKAENRNVLLVAATNRPDLLDDALVRPGRIDRILYVPPPDEEARFEILKVYSKKMPLKNVNLEELSKNTSLFSGADLQNLCREAALHALTDSLESTCVTMEHFRQALLTVEPSLTKSMVETYSNMLKRGS
;
A
#
# COMPACT_ATOMS: atom_id res chain seq x y z
N MET A 1 -17.72 -10.55 38.12
CA MET A 1 -16.75 -9.56 37.60
C MET A 1 -16.04 -8.94 38.79
N MET A 2 -14.74 -9.12 38.90
CA MET A 2 -13.92 -8.51 39.96
C MET A 2 -13.15 -7.34 39.36
N HIS A 3 -13.04 -6.23 40.10
CA HIS A 3 -12.18 -5.10 39.73
C HIS A 3 -10.73 -5.49 39.95
N VAL A 4 -9.89 -5.26 38.94
CA VAL A 4 -8.47 -5.60 38.97
C VAL A 4 -7.64 -4.33 39.16
N CYS A 5 -6.77 -4.33 40.16
CA CYS A 5 -5.76 -3.30 40.40
C CYS A 5 -4.37 -3.92 40.30
N VAL A 6 -3.49 -3.35 39.48
CA VAL A 6 -2.11 -3.81 39.33
C VAL A 6 -1.21 -3.04 40.29
N SER A 7 -0.50 -3.75 41.16
CA SER A 7 0.56 -3.20 42.02
C SER A 7 1.93 -3.47 41.41
N GLU A 8 2.87 -2.54 41.54
CA GLU A 8 4.23 -2.68 40.99
C GLU A 8 5.15 -3.61 41.79
N ASP A 9 4.75 -4.06 42.98
CA ASP A 9 5.56 -4.93 43.85
C ASP A 9 5.94 -6.24 43.12
N GLN A 10 7.23 -6.56 42.91
CA GLN A 10 7.68 -7.84 42.29
C GLN A 10 7.51 -9.10 43.16
N SER A 11 6.58 -9.10 44.12
CA SER A 11 6.44 -10.19 45.11
C SER A 11 5.68 -11.43 44.61
N GLN A 12 5.15 -11.41 43.38
CA GLN A 12 4.25 -12.42 42.82
C GLN A 12 2.98 -12.67 43.67
N LYS A 13 2.59 -11.72 44.53
CA LYS A 13 1.44 -11.86 45.43
C LYS A 13 0.20 -11.16 44.87
N CYS A 14 -0.94 -11.85 44.92
CA CYS A 14 -2.25 -11.27 44.77
C CYS A 14 -2.89 -11.08 46.14
N ARG A 15 -3.15 -9.83 46.53
CA ARG A 15 -3.85 -9.47 47.75
C ARG A 15 -5.36 -9.51 47.49
N ILE A 16 -6.04 -10.42 48.20
CA ILE A 16 -7.48 -10.68 48.03
C ILE A 16 -8.18 -10.57 49.39
N HIS A 17 -9.41 -10.07 49.41
CA HIS A 17 -10.24 -10.09 50.62
C HIS A 17 -10.67 -11.54 50.96
N PRO A 18 -10.68 -11.97 52.24
CA PRO A 18 -11.03 -13.35 52.63
C PRO A 18 -12.41 -13.84 52.14
N ALA A 19 -13.40 -12.94 52.04
CA ALA A 19 -14.73 -13.26 51.50
C ALA A 19 -14.76 -13.56 49.99
N THR A 20 -13.73 -13.14 49.25
CA THR A 20 -13.56 -13.39 47.81
C THR A 20 -12.76 -14.67 47.58
N LEU A 21 -11.84 -14.98 48.50
CA LEU A 21 -11.10 -16.24 48.54
C LEU A 21 -12.03 -17.46 48.66
N SER A 22 -13.05 -17.37 49.54
CA SER A 22 -14.04 -18.44 49.69
C SER A 22 -14.89 -18.67 48.43
N LYS A 23 -15.12 -17.64 47.62
CA LYS A 23 -15.82 -17.77 46.32
C LYS A 23 -14.98 -18.44 45.24
N LEU A 24 -13.65 -18.37 45.36
CA LEU A 24 -12.70 -18.93 44.41
C LEU A 24 -12.29 -20.37 44.74
N ASN A 25 -12.84 -20.98 45.81
CA ASN A 25 -12.49 -22.32 46.29
C ASN A 25 -10.97 -22.55 46.42
N GLY A 26 -10.22 -21.49 46.81
CA GLY A 26 -8.76 -21.54 46.93
C GLY A 26 -8.30 -21.73 48.36
N GLU A 27 -7.30 -22.58 48.56
CA GLU A 27 -6.55 -22.66 49.82
C GLU A 27 -5.54 -21.50 49.93
N LEU A 28 -5.18 -21.11 51.15
CA LEU A 28 -4.14 -20.11 51.40
C LEU A 28 -2.83 -20.53 50.72
N ALA A 29 -2.12 -19.57 50.10
CA ALA A 29 -0.86 -19.78 49.40
C ALA A 29 -0.92 -20.62 48.11
N SER A 30 -2.11 -20.95 47.61
CA SER A 30 -2.29 -21.52 46.27
C SER A 30 -1.99 -20.50 45.16
N TYR A 31 -1.64 -21.01 43.98
CA TYR A 31 -1.31 -20.20 42.81
C TYR A 31 -2.53 -20.10 41.88
N PHE A 32 -2.82 -18.88 41.45
CA PHE A 32 -3.88 -18.58 40.51
C PHE A 32 -3.31 -17.93 39.25
N MET A 33 -3.86 -18.34 38.11
CA MET A 33 -3.72 -17.65 36.85
C MET A 33 -4.86 -16.66 36.70
N ILE A 34 -4.53 -15.38 36.57
CA ILE A 34 -5.48 -14.30 36.34
C ILE A 34 -5.39 -13.92 34.87
N SER A 35 -6.45 -14.20 34.12
CA SER A 35 -6.55 -13.82 32.71
C SER A 35 -7.31 -12.49 32.60
N THR A 36 -6.64 -11.48 32.07
CA THR A 36 -7.22 -10.20 31.64
C THR A 36 -7.45 -10.24 30.13
N SER A 37 -8.15 -9.25 29.56
CA SER A 37 -8.39 -9.19 28.10
C SER A 37 -7.09 -9.24 27.26
N ASP A 38 -5.98 -8.76 27.84
CA ASP A 38 -4.73 -8.51 27.11
C ASP A 38 -3.56 -9.37 27.60
N SER A 39 -3.63 -9.91 28.81
CA SER A 39 -2.48 -10.55 29.48
C SER A 39 -2.91 -11.54 30.55
N GLU A 40 -2.08 -12.58 30.72
CA GLU A 40 -2.22 -13.59 31.76
C GLU A 40 -1.14 -13.37 32.82
N PHE A 41 -1.51 -13.45 34.10
CA PHE A 41 -0.61 -13.28 35.24
C PHE A 41 -0.65 -14.49 36.14
N ILE A 42 0.50 -14.91 36.68
CA ILE A 42 0.57 -15.96 37.69
C ILE A 42 0.86 -15.31 39.04
N CYS A 43 -0.07 -15.46 39.98
CA CYS A 43 0.05 -14.87 41.30
C CYS A 43 -0.28 -15.87 42.41
N GLN A 44 0.46 -15.77 43.52
CA GLN A 44 0.17 -16.48 44.75
C GLN A 44 -0.84 -15.69 45.58
N VAL A 45 -1.86 -16.36 46.10
CA VAL A 45 -2.91 -15.67 46.87
C VAL A 45 -2.47 -15.37 48.30
N TRP A 46 -2.68 -14.12 48.69
CA TRP A 46 -2.44 -13.61 50.04
C TRP A 46 -3.66 -12.85 50.55
N PRO A 47 -4.18 -13.17 51.75
CA PRO A 47 -5.33 -12.45 52.31
C PRO A 47 -4.94 -11.03 52.74
N ASN A 48 -5.80 -10.05 52.47
CA ASN A 48 -5.68 -8.69 53.00
C ASN A 48 -7.07 -8.09 53.31
N ASP A 49 -7.28 -7.72 54.56
CA ASP A 49 -8.58 -7.23 55.07
C ASP A 49 -8.88 -5.77 54.67
N GLN A 50 -7.87 -5.02 54.20
CA GLN A 50 -8.02 -3.61 53.85
C GLN A 50 -8.56 -3.36 52.42
N ILE A 51 -8.77 -4.42 51.62
CA ILE A 51 -9.19 -4.32 50.22
C ILE A 51 -10.69 -4.58 50.12
N ASN A 52 -11.39 -3.80 49.28
CA ASN A 52 -12.81 -4.03 49.00
C ASN A 52 -13.08 -5.46 48.50
N THR A 53 -14.22 -6.03 48.89
CA THR A 53 -14.64 -7.42 48.61
C THR A 53 -14.72 -7.79 47.12
N ASN A 54 -14.73 -6.82 46.21
CA ASN A 54 -14.73 -7.04 44.76
C ASN A 54 -13.45 -6.57 44.05
N CYS A 55 -12.39 -6.24 44.78
CA CYS A 55 -11.11 -5.81 44.20
C CYS A 55 -10.03 -6.88 44.36
N LEU A 56 -9.32 -7.18 43.28
CA LEU A 56 -8.11 -8.03 43.21
C LEU A 56 -6.91 -7.12 42.99
N CYS A 57 -5.99 -7.05 43.95
CA CYS A 57 -4.72 -6.35 43.75
C CYS A 57 -3.61 -7.36 43.47
N PHE A 58 -2.98 -7.35 42.31
CA PHE A 58 -1.90 -8.29 42.00
C PHE A 58 -0.64 -7.64 41.43
N SER A 59 0.50 -8.29 41.67
CA SER A 59 1.83 -7.90 41.18
C SER A 59 2.06 -8.28 39.72
N ASN A 60 2.72 -7.41 38.95
CA ASN A 60 3.16 -7.68 37.57
C ASN A 60 4.51 -8.45 37.48
N ALA A 61 4.74 -9.40 38.38
CA ALA A 61 6.03 -10.09 38.48
C ALA A 61 6.22 -11.18 37.42
N VAL A 62 5.15 -11.94 37.13
CA VAL A 62 5.13 -13.04 36.16
C VAL A 62 3.94 -12.85 35.24
N PHE A 63 4.20 -12.58 33.97
CA PHE A 63 3.17 -12.27 32.99
C PHE A 63 3.43 -12.96 31.65
N LYS A 64 2.37 -13.08 30.87
CA LYS A 64 2.40 -13.48 29.47
C LYS A 64 1.83 -12.34 28.62
N ASN A 65 2.57 -11.93 27.60
CA ASN A 65 2.26 -10.81 26.69
C ASN A 65 2.01 -9.47 27.39
N LYS A 66 3.06 -8.67 27.63
CA LYS A 66 2.90 -7.32 28.20
C LYS A 66 2.39 -6.34 27.14
N SER A 67 1.13 -5.92 27.23
CA SER A 67 0.72 -4.67 26.58
C SER A 67 1.16 -3.49 27.46
N VAL A 68 2.07 -2.66 26.94
CA VAL A 68 2.75 -1.56 27.66
C VAL A 68 1.87 -0.29 27.78
N HIS A 69 0.55 -0.41 27.77
CA HIS A 69 -0.38 0.70 28.09
C HIS A 69 -1.39 0.18 29.11
N ASP A 70 -1.67 0.78 30.25
CA ASP A 70 -1.25 2.03 30.85
C ASP A 70 -1.34 1.84 32.37
N SER A 71 -0.45 2.51 33.09
CA SER A 71 -0.64 2.86 34.49
C SER A 71 -1.95 3.65 34.65
N ARG A 72 -3.03 2.98 35.07
CA ARG A 72 -4.15 3.45 35.93
C ARG A 72 -5.42 2.65 35.63
N SER A 73 -5.85 1.84 36.61
CA SER A 73 -7.21 1.33 36.79
C SER A 73 -7.95 0.92 35.50
N THR A 74 -7.57 -0.21 34.88
CA THR A 74 -8.43 -0.83 33.89
C THR A 74 -9.49 -1.65 34.61
N ASN A 75 -10.74 -1.16 34.59
CA ASN A 75 -11.92 -1.91 35.00
C ASN A 75 -12.16 -3.05 33.99
N SER A 76 -11.36 -4.10 34.11
CA SER A 76 -11.43 -5.29 33.26
C SER A 76 -11.96 -6.45 34.10
N SER A 77 -12.91 -7.19 33.53
CA SER A 77 -13.43 -8.41 34.13
C SER A 77 -12.41 -9.53 33.94
N GLY A 78 -11.64 -9.86 34.98
CA GLY A 78 -10.71 -10.98 34.98
C GLY A 78 -11.36 -12.29 35.45
N ASN A 79 -10.97 -13.40 34.82
CA ASN A 79 -11.23 -14.75 35.33
C ASN A 79 -9.98 -15.25 36.06
N ALA A 80 -10.18 -15.94 37.19
CA ALA A 80 -9.11 -16.53 37.98
C ALA A 80 -9.25 -18.06 37.96
N ILE A 81 -8.21 -18.76 37.51
CA ILE A 81 -8.15 -20.23 37.42
C ILE A 81 -7.09 -20.74 38.39
N HIS A 82 -7.42 -21.78 39.16
CA HIS A 82 -6.48 -22.42 40.09
C HIS A 82 -5.46 -23.27 39.31
N LEU A 83 -4.16 -23.04 39.53
CA LEU A 83 -3.08 -23.78 38.87
C LEU A 83 -2.65 -24.99 39.70
N LYS A 84 -2.45 -26.14 39.03
CA LYS A 84 -1.80 -27.30 39.67
C LYS A 84 -0.29 -27.10 39.59
N THR A 85 0.37 -27.02 40.74
CA THR A 85 1.81 -26.78 40.82
C THR A 85 2.63 -28.03 41.09
N SER A 86 3.83 -28.08 40.51
CA SER A 86 4.83 -29.10 40.77
C SER A 86 6.24 -28.49 40.89
N ILE A 87 7.22 -29.25 41.36
CA ILE A 87 8.62 -28.82 41.41
C ILE A 87 9.26 -29.14 40.05
N SER A 88 9.85 -28.14 39.38
CA SER A 88 10.52 -28.38 38.08
C SER A 88 11.77 -29.25 38.25
N LYS A 89 12.09 -30.07 37.24
CA LYS A 89 13.33 -30.88 37.20
C LYS A 89 14.39 -30.20 36.34
N SER A 90 14.01 -29.73 35.17
CA SER A 90 14.82 -28.88 34.31
C SER A 90 14.01 -27.76 33.65
N LEU A 91 14.71 -26.66 33.33
CA LEU A 91 14.13 -25.46 32.74
C LEU A 91 15.03 -24.93 31.64
N LYS A 92 14.43 -24.56 30.50
CA LYS A 92 15.10 -23.78 29.45
C LYS A 92 14.70 -22.32 29.54
N LEU A 93 15.69 -21.43 29.63
CA LEU A 93 15.48 -19.99 29.81
C LEU A 93 16.10 -19.20 28.67
N THR A 94 15.47 -18.08 28.33
CA THR A 94 16.05 -17.01 27.54
C THR A 94 16.25 -15.79 28.46
N LEU A 95 17.48 -15.30 28.54
CA LEU A 95 17.81 -14.14 29.37
C LEU A 95 17.64 -12.85 28.57
N ILE A 96 16.93 -11.87 29.12
CA ILE A 96 16.73 -10.56 28.51
C ILE A 96 17.54 -9.54 29.30
N VAL A 97 18.54 -8.95 28.66
CA VAL A 97 19.56 -8.08 29.27
C VAL A 97 19.33 -6.63 28.82
N GLU A 98 19.62 -5.66 29.69
CA GLU A 98 19.45 -4.24 29.37
C GLU A 98 20.44 -3.74 28.31
N ASP A 99 21.72 -4.08 28.45
CA ASP A 99 22.79 -3.56 27.60
C ASP A 99 23.57 -4.66 26.86
N HIS A 100 23.95 -4.38 25.61
CA HIS A 100 24.74 -5.29 24.79
C HIS A 100 26.14 -5.59 25.35
N GLN A 101 26.76 -4.63 26.06
CA GLN A 101 28.07 -4.86 26.69
C GLN A 101 28.00 -6.00 27.73
N ILE A 102 26.89 -6.08 28.44
CA ILE A 102 26.61 -7.12 29.43
C ILE A 102 26.37 -8.45 28.72
N ILE A 103 25.78 -8.47 27.52
CA ILE A 103 25.63 -9.67 26.70
C ILE A 103 26.98 -10.25 26.30
N LYS A 104 27.96 -9.42 25.88
CA LYS A 104 29.31 -9.91 25.58
C LYS A 104 30.00 -10.51 26.80
N LEU A 105 29.87 -9.86 27.96
CA LEU A 105 30.39 -10.36 29.24
C LEU A 105 29.71 -11.67 29.64
N LEU A 106 28.39 -11.76 29.54
CA LEU A 106 27.62 -12.96 29.86
C LEU A 106 27.89 -14.11 28.88
N LYS A 107 28.04 -13.85 27.58
CA LYS A 107 28.44 -14.85 26.57
C LYS A 107 29.86 -15.37 26.83
N HIS A 108 30.78 -14.49 27.21
CA HIS A 108 32.12 -14.88 27.64
C HIS A 108 32.07 -15.73 28.91
N ASP A 109 31.33 -15.29 29.92
CA ASP A 109 31.17 -16.00 31.20
C ASP A 109 30.45 -17.34 31.04
N LEU A 110 29.52 -17.47 30.09
CA LEU A 110 28.90 -18.75 29.72
C LEU A 110 29.91 -19.73 29.11
N LYS A 111 30.85 -19.25 28.29
CA LYS A 111 31.90 -20.08 27.69
C LYS A 111 32.96 -20.51 28.70
N VAL A 112 33.29 -19.63 29.66
CA VAL A 112 34.36 -19.88 30.64
C VAL A 112 33.84 -20.63 31.88
N HIS A 113 32.67 -20.25 32.41
CA HIS A 113 32.07 -20.83 33.62
C HIS A 113 30.53 -20.91 33.53
N PRO A 114 29.97 -21.96 32.88
CA PRO A 114 28.51 -22.11 32.73
C PRO A 114 27.79 -22.21 34.08
N SER A 115 28.41 -22.86 35.07
CA SER A 115 27.85 -23.07 36.41
C SER A 115 27.59 -21.76 37.18
N LYS A 116 28.36 -20.70 36.93
CA LYS A 116 28.20 -19.39 37.60
C LYS A 116 26.93 -18.69 37.12
N VAL A 117 26.69 -18.69 35.80
CA VAL A 117 25.51 -18.07 35.19
C VAL A 117 24.24 -18.87 35.52
N GLU A 118 24.32 -20.19 35.53
CA GLU A 118 23.21 -21.06 35.97
C GLU A 118 22.83 -20.77 37.44
N ASN A 119 23.81 -20.71 38.34
CA ASN A 119 23.55 -20.41 39.76
C ASN A 119 22.99 -19.00 39.98
N MET A 120 23.44 -18.01 39.18
CA MET A 120 22.87 -16.67 39.17
C MET A 120 21.38 -16.70 38.77
N CYS A 121 21.03 -17.41 37.70
CA CYS A 121 19.64 -17.56 37.27
C CYS A 121 18.78 -18.29 38.31
N LYS A 122 19.32 -19.32 38.97
CA LYS A 122 18.64 -20.02 40.07
C LYS A 122 18.32 -19.08 41.23
N ASN A 123 19.26 -18.22 41.61
CA ASN A 123 19.06 -17.26 42.71
C ASN A 123 18.03 -16.19 42.36
N LEU A 124 17.98 -15.74 41.11
CA LEU A 124 16.98 -14.77 40.64
C LEU A 124 15.57 -15.35 40.59
N LEU A 125 15.45 -16.62 40.18
CA LEU A 125 14.16 -17.30 40.05
C LEU A 125 13.70 -18.00 41.33
N TYR A 126 14.51 -18.00 42.38
CA TYR A 126 14.18 -18.64 43.65
C TYR A 126 12.91 -18.01 44.25
N LYS A 127 11.93 -18.85 44.62
CA LYS A 127 10.58 -18.49 45.11
C LYS A 127 9.57 -18.02 44.07
N PHE A 128 9.94 -17.85 42.80
CA PHE A 128 8.96 -17.60 41.75
C PHE A 128 8.32 -18.91 41.28
N CYS A 129 7.01 -18.86 41.04
CA CYS A 129 6.29 -19.90 40.32
C CYS A 129 6.19 -19.49 38.86
N VAL A 130 6.59 -20.37 37.95
CA VAL A 130 6.66 -20.05 36.53
C VAL A 130 5.99 -21.12 35.69
N ALA A 131 5.49 -20.73 34.52
CA ALA A 131 4.87 -21.63 33.56
C ALA A 131 5.52 -21.43 32.18
N LYS A 132 5.21 -22.33 31.26
CA LYS A 132 5.72 -22.28 29.88
C LYS A 132 5.28 -20.97 29.21
N ASP A 133 6.20 -20.32 28.51
CA ASP A 133 6.03 -19.06 27.78
C ASP A 133 5.73 -17.82 28.66
N PHE A 134 5.91 -17.92 29.99
CA PHE A 134 5.81 -16.76 30.88
C PHE A 134 7.14 -16.03 31.00
N THR A 135 7.06 -14.70 31.13
CA THR A 135 8.19 -13.82 31.39
C THR A 135 8.18 -13.39 32.85
N VAL A 136 9.32 -13.54 33.52
CA VAL A 136 9.57 -13.05 34.88
C VAL A 136 10.28 -11.70 34.78
N SER A 137 9.69 -10.66 35.35
CA SER A 137 10.35 -9.34 35.45
C SER A 137 11.25 -9.26 36.67
N VAL A 138 12.52 -8.91 36.44
CA VAL A 138 13.58 -8.91 37.46
C VAL A 138 14.17 -7.51 37.69
N ASP A 139 13.77 -6.53 36.86
CA ASP A 139 14.22 -5.12 36.85
C ASP A 139 14.28 -4.43 38.23
N GLN A 140 13.27 -4.61 39.10
CA GLN A 140 13.25 -3.95 40.41
C GLN A 140 14.06 -4.69 41.50
N THR A 141 14.54 -5.90 41.24
CA THR A 141 15.39 -6.62 42.21
C THR A 141 16.82 -6.06 42.23
N GLN A 142 17.44 -6.03 43.41
CA GLN A 142 18.84 -5.58 43.56
C GLN A 142 19.81 -6.46 42.75
N LEU A 143 19.53 -7.76 42.66
CA LEU A 143 20.32 -8.70 41.88
C LEU A 143 20.12 -8.47 40.37
N GLY A 144 18.89 -8.20 39.92
CA GLY A 144 18.61 -7.84 38.52
C GLY A 144 19.42 -6.64 38.04
N LYS A 145 19.46 -5.57 38.83
CA LYS A 145 20.26 -4.36 38.54
C LYS A 145 21.76 -4.60 38.55
N LEU A 146 22.25 -5.45 39.45
CA LEU A 146 23.67 -5.75 39.58
C LEU A 146 24.19 -6.60 38.40
N TYR A 147 23.34 -7.47 37.86
CA TYR A 147 23.66 -8.31 36.69
C TYR A 147 23.17 -7.74 35.36
N GLY A 148 22.41 -6.62 35.37
CA GLY A 148 21.83 -6.01 34.18
C GLY A 148 20.75 -6.84 33.48
N ILE A 149 20.09 -7.76 34.20
CA ILE A 149 19.04 -8.63 33.66
C ILE A 149 17.68 -7.97 33.87
N TYR A 150 17.00 -7.67 32.77
CA TYR A 150 15.70 -7.03 32.76
C TYR A 150 14.58 -8.04 33.02
N ASN A 151 14.51 -9.08 32.18
CA ASN A 151 13.46 -10.09 32.19
C ASN A 151 14.06 -11.48 31.93
N ILE A 152 13.36 -12.54 32.34
CA ILE A 152 13.71 -13.93 32.03
C ILE A 152 12.49 -14.59 31.40
N LEU A 153 12.62 -15.09 30.18
CA LEU A 153 11.58 -15.84 29.48
C LEU A 153 11.81 -17.34 29.65
N ILE A 154 10.74 -18.10 29.94
CA ILE A 154 10.82 -19.55 30.12
C ILE A 154 10.29 -20.25 28.88
N ASN A 155 11.18 -20.89 28.10
CA ASN A 155 10.85 -21.51 26.82
C ASN A 155 10.22 -22.90 26.98
N SER A 156 10.70 -23.70 27.94
CA SER A 156 10.17 -25.06 28.16
C SER A 156 10.35 -25.54 29.59
N CYS A 157 9.34 -26.29 30.05
CA CYS A 157 9.31 -27.06 31.28
C CYS A 157 9.06 -28.55 30.94
N ASP A 158 9.54 -29.47 31.78
CA ASP A 158 9.61 -30.91 31.46
C ASP A 158 8.28 -31.67 31.47
N ASP A 159 7.21 -31.16 32.11
CA ASP A 159 5.96 -31.92 32.30
C ASP A 159 4.74 -31.16 31.74
N GLU A 160 4.01 -31.72 30.76
CA GLU A 160 2.80 -31.08 30.18
C GLU A 160 1.54 -31.19 31.07
N ASN A 161 1.62 -31.97 32.16
CA ASN A 161 0.49 -32.24 33.05
C ASN A 161 0.26 -31.19 34.15
N TYR A 162 1.20 -30.26 34.34
CA TYR A 162 1.14 -29.23 35.38
C TYR A 162 1.27 -27.85 34.77
N ASP A 163 0.44 -26.93 35.26
CA ASP A 163 0.33 -25.58 34.71
C ASP A 163 1.29 -24.59 35.39
N GLY A 164 1.91 -24.95 36.51
CA GLY A 164 2.85 -24.09 37.23
C GLY A 164 3.99 -24.86 37.89
N PHE A 165 5.19 -24.26 37.89
CA PHE A 165 6.42 -24.88 38.38
C PHE A 165 7.12 -24.02 39.43
N ILE A 166 7.45 -24.61 40.56
CA ILE A 166 8.24 -23.98 41.63
C ILE A 166 9.70 -24.37 41.46
N ILE A 167 10.58 -23.37 41.56
CA ILE A 167 12.01 -23.51 41.32
C ILE A 167 12.75 -23.71 42.66
N ASN A 168 13.41 -24.86 42.79
CA ASN A 168 14.25 -25.24 43.93
C ASN A 168 15.75 -25.21 43.57
N GLN A 169 16.64 -25.33 44.56
CA GLN A 169 18.09 -25.33 44.30
C GLN A 169 18.57 -26.52 43.44
N GLN A 170 17.81 -27.63 43.44
CA GLN A 170 18.13 -28.86 42.70
C GLN A 170 17.74 -28.81 41.20
N THR A 171 17.01 -27.78 40.77
CA THR A 171 16.54 -27.68 39.38
C THR A 171 17.71 -27.36 38.45
N LYS A 172 17.81 -28.07 37.32
CA LYS A 172 18.82 -27.78 36.29
C LYS A 172 18.29 -26.69 35.36
N ILE A 173 19.03 -25.60 35.22
CA ILE A 173 18.67 -24.50 34.33
C ILE A 173 19.63 -24.53 33.16
N SER A 174 19.10 -24.54 31.93
CA SER A 174 19.87 -24.38 30.70
C SER A 174 19.45 -23.10 30.01
N ILE A 175 20.42 -22.27 29.62
CA ILE A 175 20.18 -21.02 28.90
C ILE A 175 20.21 -21.32 27.41
N ASP A 176 19.11 -21.03 26.73
CA ASP A 176 18.93 -21.29 25.30
C ASP A 176 19.43 -20.11 24.46
N ASN A 177 18.99 -18.89 24.82
CA ASN A 177 19.40 -17.64 24.16
C ASN A 177 19.60 -16.49 25.16
N ILE A 178 20.39 -15.50 24.76
CA ILE A 178 20.51 -14.21 25.46
C ILE A 178 20.08 -13.14 24.47
N ASP A 179 18.99 -12.46 24.79
CA ASP A 179 18.42 -11.39 24.00
C ASP A 179 18.58 -10.03 24.70
N SER A 180 18.63 -8.99 23.90
CA SER A 180 18.57 -7.60 24.37
C SER A 180 17.12 -7.18 24.67
N LYS A 181 16.95 -6.26 25.63
CA LYS A 181 15.65 -5.66 26.00
C LYS A 181 14.92 -5.07 24.79
N GLU A 182 15.65 -4.44 23.88
CA GLU A 182 15.11 -3.85 22.66
C GLU A 182 14.52 -4.92 21.74
N ARG A 183 15.20 -6.05 21.57
CA ARG A 183 14.73 -7.19 20.77
C ARG A 183 13.46 -7.81 21.34
N PHE A 184 13.39 -7.96 22.66
CA PHE A 184 12.20 -8.48 23.33
C PHE A 184 10.98 -7.55 23.17
N LEU A 185 11.17 -6.23 23.26
CA LEU A 185 10.08 -5.26 23.17
C LEU A 185 9.47 -5.17 21.76
N GLN A 186 10.28 -5.32 20.71
CA GLN A 186 9.80 -5.28 19.33
C GLN A 186 8.89 -6.47 18.95
N ASN A 187 9.11 -7.64 19.54
CA ASN A 187 8.35 -8.86 19.24
C ASN A 187 6.94 -8.89 19.83
N LEU A 188 6.58 -7.96 20.73
CA LEU A 188 5.34 -8.03 21.52
C LEU A 188 4.06 -7.63 20.76
N LYS A 189 4.17 -6.96 19.60
CA LYS A 189 2.99 -6.54 18.81
C LYS A 189 3.25 -6.63 17.30
N PRO A 190 2.87 -7.74 16.64
CA PRO A 190 2.91 -7.77 15.19
C PRO A 190 1.90 -6.74 14.64
N PRO A 191 2.30 -5.87 13.70
CA PRO A 191 1.32 -5.06 12.99
C PRO A 191 0.40 -5.98 12.19
N ASN A 192 -0.91 -5.71 12.28
CA ASN A 192 -1.91 -6.49 11.57
C ASN A 192 -1.99 -5.99 10.11
N ILE A 193 -1.54 -6.81 9.17
CA ILE A 193 -1.48 -6.45 7.74
C ILE A 193 -2.60 -7.12 6.99
N GLY A 194 -3.40 -6.36 6.24
CA GLY A 194 -4.41 -6.89 5.32
C GLY A 194 -3.92 -6.88 3.88
N GLY A 195 -4.30 -7.91 3.11
CA GLY A 195 -4.15 -7.93 1.66
C GLY A 195 -2.75 -8.18 1.09
N LEU A 196 -1.69 -8.10 1.88
CA LEU A 196 -0.29 -8.31 1.45
C LEU A 196 0.29 -9.67 1.86
N GLU A 197 -0.56 -10.68 2.00
CA GLU A 197 -0.16 -12.00 2.52
C GLU A 197 0.80 -12.72 1.58
N LYS A 198 0.64 -12.54 0.26
CA LYS A 198 1.53 -13.14 -0.75
C LYS A 198 2.93 -12.55 -0.71
N GLU A 199 3.01 -11.22 -0.65
CA GLU A 199 4.26 -10.48 -0.59
C GLU A 199 4.97 -10.70 0.75
N ALA A 200 4.20 -10.81 1.85
CA ALA A 200 4.72 -11.17 3.16
C ALA A 200 5.32 -12.59 3.15
N GLN A 201 4.59 -13.56 2.60
CA GLN A 201 5.08 -14.94 2.50
C GLN A 201 6.33 -15.04 1.63
N GLU A 202 6.39 -14.34 0.49
CA GLU A 202 7.59 -14.30 -0.35
C GLU A 202 8.80 -13.74 0.42
N LEU A 203 8.60 -12.66 1.20
CA LEU A 203 9.64 -12.11 2.07
C LEU A 203 10.07 -13.09 3.17
N CYS A 204 9.11 -13.74 3.83
CA CYS A 204 9.36 -14.74 4.88
C CYS A 204 10.12 -15.96 4.33
N ASP A 205 9.79 -16.41 3.12
CA ASP A 205 10.52 -17.49 2.45
C ASP A 205 11.97 -17.07 2.19
N ILE A 206 12.22 -15.88 1.63
CA ILE A 206 13.59 -15.38 1.39
C ILE A 206 14.36 -15.24 2.71
N LEU A 207 13.71 -14.76 3.78
CA LEU A 207 14.33 -14.61 5.09
C LEU A 207 14.61 -15.94 5.78
N SER A 208 13.78 -16.95 5.57
CA SER A 208 13.91 -18.25 6.23
C SER A 208 14.87 -19.21 5.53
N LEU A 209 15.02 -19.08 4.20
CA LEU A 209 15.87 -19.92 3.35
C LEU A 209 17.33 -20.05 3.85
N PRO A 210 18.06 -18.95 4.19
CA PRO A 210 19.43 -19.05 4.72
C PRO A 210 19.53 -19.90 5.99
N PHE A 211 18.48 -19.92 6.81
CA PHE A 211 18.51 -20.57 8.12
C PHE A 211 18.09 -22.04 8.06
N GLN A 212 17.10 -22.38 7.23
CA GLN A 212 16.65 -23.75 7.08
C GLN A 212 17.72 -24.65 6.46
N TRP A 213 18.56 -24.10 5.58
CA TRP A 213 19.55 -24.87 4.81
C TRP A 213 21.00 -24.44 5.05
N LYS A 214 21.36 -24.06 6.29
CA LYS A 214 22.74 -23.69 6.68
C LYS A 214 23.81 -24.70 6.24
N SER A 215 23.52 -26.00 6.33
CA SER A 215 24.45 -27.07 5.95
C SER A 215 24.65 -27.23 4.44
N LEU A 216 23.63 -26.99 3.63
CA LEU A 216 23.70 -27.10 2.16
C LEU A 216 24.34 -25.85 1.54
N ILE A 217 24.02 -24.68 2.08
CA ILE A 217 24.51 -23.39 1.57
C ILE A 217 26.00 -23.22 1.83
N SER A 218 26.48 -23.68 2.99
CA SER A 218 27.88 -23.53 3.41
C SER A 218 28.89 -24.31 2.56
N CYS A 219 28.46 -25.37 1.86
CA CYS A 219 29.35 -26.23 1.07
C CYS A 219 29.47 -25.86 -0.42
N GLU A 220 28.41 -25.40 -1.10
CA GLU A 220 28.43 -25.23 -2.57
C GLU A 220 27.90 -23.87 -3.09
N PHE A 221 27.08 -23.13 -2.33
CA PHE A 221 26.29 -21.99 -2.86
C PHE A 221 26.47 -20.65 -2.11
N LYS A 222 27.59 -20.44 -1.42
CA LYS A 222 27.91 -19.21 -0.66
C LYS A 222 27.69 -17.88 -1.40
N LYS A 223 27.74 -17.87 -2.74
CA LYS A 223 27.61 -16.65 -3.57
C LYS A 223 26.21 -16.39 -4.15
N VAL A 224 25.21 -17.21 -3.85
CA VAL A 224 23.90 -17.18 -4.55
C VAL A 224 22.76 -16.60 -3.71
N LEU A 225 22.97 -16.39 -2.41
CA LEU A 225 21.93 -15.83 -1.55
C LEU A 225 21.73 -14.32 -1.80
N PRO A 226 20.48 -13.85 -1.97
CA PRO A 226 20.20 -12.43 -2.08
C PRO A 226 20.47 -11.75 -0.73
N LYS A 227 21.26 -10.68 -0.76
CA LYS A 227 21.66 -9.94 0.46
C LYS A 227 20.76 -8.74 0.76
N GLY A 228 20.29 -8.11 -0.30
CA GLY A 228 19.46 -6.93 -0.28
C GLY A 228 18.16 -7.15 -1.03
N ILE A 229 17.05 -6.76 -0.41
CA ILE A 229 15.73 -6.73 -1.03
C ILE A 229 15.31 -5.28 -1.17
N LEU A 230 14.85 -4.88 -2.36
CA LEU A 230 14.31 -3.55 -2.61
C LEU A 230 12.78 -3.64 -2.80
N LEU A 231 12.04 -3.03 -1.87
CA LEU A 231 10.59 -2.88 -1.91
C LEU A 231 10.22 -1.63 -2.72
N ARG A 232 9.66 -1.84 -3.90
CA ARG A 232 9.15 -0.77 -4.78
C ARG A 232 7.63 -0.70 -4.73
N GLY A 233 7.07 0.49 -4.85
CA GLY A 233 5.61 0.68 -4.86
C GLY A 233 5.19 2.13 -4.56
N PRO A 234 3.92 2.50 -4.67
CA PRO A 234 3.47 3.83 -4.27
C PRO A 234 3.60 4.04 -2.75
N PRO A 235 3.66 5.30 -2.29
CA PRO A 235 3.64 5.61 -0.86
C PRO A 235 2.30 5.20 -0.24
N GLY A 236 2.33 4.84 1.05
CA GLY A 236 1.12 4.53 1.81
C GLY A 236 0.56 3.12 1.64
N THR A 237 1.22 2.24 0.86
CA THR A 237 0.85 0.81 0.72
C THR A 237 1.19 -0.02 1.95
N GLY A 238 1.95 0.53 2.90
CA GLY A 238 2.32 -0.15 4.13
C GLY A 238 3.62 -0.96 4.02
N LYS A 239 4.58 -0.55 3.18
CA LYS A 239 5.89 -1.22 3.05
C LYS A 239 6.63 -1.34 4.39
N THR A 240 6.67 -0.25 5.16
CA THR A 240 7.25 -0.21 6.49
C THR A 240 6.50 -1.15 7.45
N SER A 241 5.18 -1.24 7.33
CA SER A 241 4.38 -2.18 8.11
C SER A 241 4.66 -3.63 7.70
N LEU A 242 4.82 -3.92 6.39
CA LEU A 242 5.16 -5.23 5.85
C LEU A 242 6.45 -5.77 6.45
N VAL A 243 7.52 -4.96 6.43
CA VAL A 243 8.80 -5.37 7.02
C VAL A 243 8.69 -5.61 8.52
N LYS A 244 7.90 -4.79 9.22
CA LYS A 244 7.65 -4.98 10.66
C LYS A 244 6.92 -6.30 10.96
N HIS A 245 5.91 -6.65 10.17
CA HIS A 245 5.19 -7.91 10.32
C HIS A 245 6.09 -9.12 10.04
N VAL A 246 6.79 -9.08 8.92
CA VAL A 246 7.73 -10.12 8.49
C VAL A 246 8.83 -10.33 9.53
N GLY A 247 9.37 -9.25 10.12
CA GLY A 247 10.36 -9.36 11.17
C GLY A 247 9.80 -10.00 12.45
N CYS A 248 8.55 -9.70 12.83
CA CYS A 248 7.89 -10.41 13.93
C CYS A 248 7.68 -11.91 13.62
N GLU A 249 7.20 -12.26 12.42
CA GLU A 249 6.99 -13.67 12.02
C GLU A 249 8.31 -14.45 11.98
N CYS A 250 9.37 -13.83 11.46
CA CYS A 250 10.70 -14.43 11.40
C CYS A 250 11.48 -14.33 12.73
N ASN A 251 10.91 -13.75 13.78
CA ASN A 251 11.58 -13.46 15.06
C ASN A 251 12.95 -12.77 14.86
N ALA A 252 12.97 -11.76 14.00
CA ALA A 252 14.13 -10.98 13.63
C ALA A 252 14.07 -9.57 14.23
N TYR A 253 15.21 -9.08 14.72
CA TYR A 253 15.36 -7.72 15.20
C TYR A 253 15.37 -6.73 14.05
N ILE A 254 14.56 -5.67 14.12
CA ILE A 254 14.43 -4.71 13.02
C ILE A 254 15.08 -3.40 13.44
N ILE A 255 16.08 -2.97 12.67
CA ILE A 255 16.69 -1.65 12.81
C ILE A 255 16.16 -0.80 11.67
N THR A 256 15.29 0.15 11.98
CA THR A 256 14.75 1.10 11.01
C THR A 256 15.66 2.31 10.92
N VAL A 257 16.09 2.66 9.71
CA VAL A 257 16.86 3.86 9.42
C VAL A 257 15.96 4.84 8.70
N ASN A 258 15.70 5.97 9.34
CA ASN A 258 14.94 7.07 8.74
C ASN A 258 15.90 8.17 8.26
N SER A 259 15.59 8.81 7.14
CA SER A 259 16.42 9.89 6.59
C SER A 259 16.73 11.02 7.60
N PRO A 260 15.77 11.52 8.41
CA PRO A 260 16.03 12.59 9.38
C PRO A 260 17.03 12.22 10.48
N GLU A 261 17.12 10.94 10.86
CA GLU A 261 18.07 10.47 11.88
C GLU A 261 19.50 10.44 11.35
N VAL A 262 19.64 10.26 10.03
CA VAL A 262 20.94 10.25 9.35
C VAL A 262 21.42 11.67 9.06
N PHE A 263 20.53 12.61 8.72
CA PHE A 263 20.92 13.96 8.35
C PHE A 263 21.22 14.88 9.56
N GLY A 264 22.49 14.93 9.97
CA GLY A 264 23.03 15.92 10.91
C GLY A 264 23.27 17.30 10.28
N ALA A 265 23.26 18.35 11.12
CA ALA A 265 23.46 19.73 10.69
C ALA A 265 24.93 20.02 10.34
N ARG A 266 25.88 19.29 10.92
CA ARG A 266 27.32 19.47 10.70
C ARG A 266 27.84 18.57 9.57
N PRO A 267 28.82 19.03 8.77
CA PRO A 267 29.46 18.17 7.78
C PRO A 267 30.18 17.00 8.49
N GLY A 268 29.97 15.77 8.03
CA GLY A 268 30.56 14.55 8.60
C GLY A 268 29.73 13.88 9.71
N GLU A 269 28.86 14.63 10.39
CA GLU A 269 27.95 14.08 11.40
C GLU A 269 26.99 13.04 10.79
N THR A 270 26.60 13.26 9.53
CA THR A 270 25.76 12.33 8.76
C THR A 270 26.40 10.96 8.58
N GLU A 271 27.69 10.93 8.27
CA GLU A 271 28.46 9.72 8.03
C GLU A 271 28.73 8.99 9.34
N GLU A 272 29.02 9.73 10.42
CA GLU A 272 29.24 9.17 11.74
C GLU A 272 27.96 8.54 12.32
N ASN A 273 26.81 9.21 12.16
CA ASN A 273 25.53 8.67 12.61
C ASN A 273 25.14 7.41 11.86
N LEU A 274 25.33 7.39 10.53
CA LEU A 274 25.07 6.20 9.74
C LEU A 274 26.01 5.05 10.14
N ASN A 275 27.31 5.31 10.29
CA ASN A 275 28.26 4.30 10.77
C ASN A 275 27.87 3.72 12.13
N LYS A 276 27.47 4.55 13.09
CA LYS A 276 27.00 4.09 14.40
C LYS A 276 25.80 3.15 14.28
N ILE A 277 24.87 3.42 13.36
CA ILE A 277 23.70 2.55 13.13
C ILE A 277 24.12 1.22 12.48
N LEU A 278 25.05 1.27 11.52
CA LEU A 278 25.57 0.08 10.85
C LEU A 278 26.37 -0.82 11.81
N ASP A 279 27.20 -0.21 12.67
CA ASP A 279 27.94 -0.94 13.71
C ASP A 279 26.99 -1.56 14.73
N LYS A 280 25.92 -0.85 15.13
CA LYS A 280 24.85 -1.43 15.94
C LYS A 280 24.23 -2.65 15.25
N ALA A 281 23.94 -2.58 13.95
CA ALA A 281 23.37 -3.72 13.22
C ALA A 281 24.28 -4.95 13.22
N LEU A 282 25.59 -4.76 13.05
CA LEU A 282 26.58 -5.83 13.15
C LEU A 282 26.60 -6.44 14.55
N ILE A 283 26.57 -5.61 15.58
CA ILE A 283 26.54 -6.03 16.98
C ILE A 283 25.31 -6.91 17.27
N PHE A 284 24.12 -6.49 16.83
CA PHE A 284 22.89 -7.27 17.03
C PHE A 284 22.85 -8.56 16.20
N SER A 285 23.56 -8.62 15.07
CA SER A 285 23.66 -9.83 14.25
C SER A 285 24.38 -11.01 14.93
N GLU A 286 25.22 -10.71 15.95
CA GLU A 286 25.84 -11.73 16.80
C GLU A 286 24.84 -12.36 17.79
N GLU A 287 23.70 -11.71 18.04
CA GLU A 287 22.63 -12.19 18.93
C GLU A 287 21.58 -13.02 18.18
N GLY A 288 21.34 -12.71 16.91
CA GLY A 288 20.40 -13.45 16.10
C GLY A 288 20.09 -12.76 14.79
N ARG A 289 18.87 -12.99 14.29
CA ARG A 289 18.42 -12.49 12.99
C ARG A 289 18.25 -10.99 13.08
N THR A 290 18.90 -10.24 12.19
CA THR A 290 18.77 -8.78 12.14
C THR A 290 18.38 -8.34 10.74
N ILE A 291 17.32 -7.54 10.65
CA ILE A 291 16.86 -6.87 9.44
C ILE A 291 17.24 -5.39 9.55
N LEU A 292 18.08 -4.92 8.64
CA LEU A 292 18.33 -3.49 8.47
C LEU A 292 17.31 -2.95 7.47
N PHE A 293 16.33 -2.19 7.96
CA PHE A 293 15.32 -1.56 7.13
C PHE A 293 15.72 -0.11 6.81
N LEU A 294 16.01 0.17 5.55
CA LEU A 294 16.27 1.52 5.04
C LEU A 294 14.98 2.05 4.42
N ASP A 295 14.32 3.02 5.07
CA ASP A 295 13.16 3.68 4.48
C ASP A 295 13.61 4.82 3.56
N GLU A 296 12.86 5.06 2.49
CA GLU A 296 13.14 6.09 1.48
C GLU A 296 14.60 6.10 0.98
N VAL A 297 15.07 4.95 0.46
CA VAL A 297 16.45 4.79 -0.02
C VAL A 297 16.80 5.79 -1.12
N ASP A 298 15.83 6.28 -1.88
CA ASP A 298 16.02 7.33 -2.88
C ASP A 298 16.45 8.67 -2.28
N THR A 299 16.09 8.97 -1.04
CA THR A 299 16.52 10.17 -0.31
C THR A 299 17.96 10.02 0.21
N LEU A 300 18.37 8.80 0.56
CA LEU A 300 19.72 8.50 1.05
C LEU A 300 20.74 8.37 -0.09
N CYS A 301 20.32 7.81 -1.22
CA CYS A 301 21.20 7.48 -2.35
C CYS A 301 20.55 7.84 -3.70
N PRO A 302 20.43 9.14 -4.02
CA PRO A 302 19.89 9.59 -5.29
C PRO A 302 20.87 9.37 -6.46
N ASP A 303 20.33 9.27 -7.67
CA ASP A 303 21.14 9.14 -8.89
C ASP A 303 21.98 10.41 -9.15
N ARG A 304 23.21 10.20 -9.63
CA ARG A 304 24.24 11.25 -9.83
C ARG A 304 23.81 12.33 -10.82
N ARG A 305 22.84 12.03 -11.69
CA ARG A 305 22.29 12.96 -12.68
C ARG A 305 21.43 14.07 -12.07
N HIS A 306 20.95 13.87 -10.85
CA HIS A 306 20.03 14.76 -10.17
C HIS A 306 20.68 15.59 -9.05
N MET A 307 22.02 15.59 -8.92
CA MET A 307 22.70 16.19 -7.77
C MET A 307 23.78 17.23 -8.07
N ASP A 308 23.67 18.35 -7.34
CA ASP A 308 24.70 19.38 -7.10
C ASP A 308 25.45 19.16 -5.75
N GLY A 309 25.09 18.14 -4.94
CA GLY A 309 25.60 17.94 -3.58
C GLY A 309 26.68 16.84 -3.42
N GLN A 310 27.89 17.22 -3.00
CA GLN A 310 28.99 16.27 -2.69
C GLN A 310 28.72 15.35 -1.48
N LYS A 311 27.86 15.77 -0.53
CA LYS A 311 27.59 15.06 0.73
C LYS A 311 26.91 13.69 0.52
N GLU A 312 26.12 13.54 -0.53
CA GLU A 312 25.31 12.33 -0.78
C GLU A 312 26.11 11.22 -1.50
N ILE A 313 27.13 11.62 -2.26
CA ILE A 313 28.05 10.68 -2.93
C ILE A 313 28.82 9.85 -1.91
N ASN A 314 29.18 10.43 -0.75
CA ASN A 314 29.90 9.71 0.30
C ASN A 314 29.01 8.70 1.04
N LEU A 315 27.74 9.02 1.29
CA LEU A 315 26.78 8.10 1.91
C LEU A 315 26.56 6.85 1.06
N THR A 316 26.47 7.02 -0.26
CA THR A 316 26.32 5.90 -1.19
C THR A 316 27.52 4.96 -1.15
N LYS A 317 28.75 5.51 -1.03
CA LYS A 317 29.97 4.69 -0.86
C LYS A 317 29.95 3.93 0.46
N LEU A 318 29.56 4.58 1.55
CA LEU A 318 29.53 3.95 2.86
C LEU A 318 28.57 2.75 2.92
N LEU A 319 27.38 2.88 2.33
CA LEU A 319 26.45 1.75 2.24
C LEU A 319 26.98 0.63 1.35
N VAL A 320 27.66 0.96 0.26
CA VAL A 320 28.34 -0.05 -0.58
C VAL A 320 29.39 -0.81 0.21
N ASP A 321 30.25 -0.12 0.96
CA ASP A 321 31.27 -0.75 1.82
C ASP A 321 30.62 -1.64 2.89
N PHE A 322 29.44 -1.26 3.39
CA PHE A 322 28.68 -2.08 4.32
C PHE A 322 28.13 -3.36 3.70
N PHE A 323 27.57 -3.31 2.48
CA PHE A 323 27.17 -4.52 1.76
C PHE A 323 28.34 -5.47 1.51
N ASP A 324 29.52 -4.92 1.25
CA ASP A 324 30.75 -5.70 1.09
C ASP A 324 31.20 -6.31 2.43
N LYS A 325 31.03 -5.62 3.58
CA LYS A 325 31.27 -6.21 4.91
C LYS A 325 30.27 -7.31 5.29
N ILE A 326 29.02 -7.22 4.84
CA ILE A 326 27.99 -8.25 5.11
C ILE A 326 28.30 -9.57 4.40
N THR A 327 29.19 -9.60 3.39
CA THR A 327 29.51 -10.85 2.66
C THR A 327 29.89 -12.02 3.57
N ASP A 328 30.40 -11.73 4.76
CA ASP A 328 30.92 -12.71 5.69
C ASP A 328 29.89 -13.13 6.76
N ASN A 329 28.79 -12.37 6.93
CA ASN A 329 27.79 -12.55 7.99
C ASN A 329 26.42 -13.00 7.44
N GLU A 330 26.05 -14.26 7.70
CA GLU A 330 24.80 -14.88 7.23
C GLU A 330 23.53 -14.42 7.98
N ASN A 331 23.67 -13.66 9.09
CA ASN A 331 22.56 -13.32 9.98
C ASN A 331 21.92 -11.94 9.70
N ILE A 332 22.46 -11.16 8.75
CA ILE A 332 21.98 -9.81 8.42
C ILE A 332 21.34 -9.81 7.04
N MET A 333 20.15 -9.24 6.92
CA MET A 333 19.56 -8.89 5.63
C MET A 333 19.21 -7.41 5.58
N VAL A 334 19.49 -6.76 4.45
CA VAL A 334 19.14 -5.35 4.22
C VAL A 334 17.86 -5.27 3.38
N ILE A 335 16.86 -4.53 3.85
CA ILE A 335 15.63 -4.27 3.11
C ILE A 335 15.53 -2.77 2.88
N GLY A 336 15.53 -2.36 1.61
CA GLY A 336 15.31 -0.97 1.22
C GLY A 336 13.88 -0.74 0.75
N ALA A 337 13.25 0.36 1.12
CA ALA A 337 11.99 0.80 0.53
C ALA A 337 12.20 2.05 -0.33
N THR A 338 11.61 2.08 -1.53
CA THR A 338 11.60 3.28 -2.38
C THR A 338 10.28 3.42 -3.11
N ASN A 339 9.83 4.66 -3.27
CA ASN A 339 8.67 4.97 -4.09
C ASN A 339 9.05 5.23 -5.56
N ARG A 340 10.32 5.58 -5.80
CA ARG A 340 10.85 5.96 -7.11
C ARG A 340 12.11 5.14 -7.41
N PRO A 341 11.97 3.91 -7.90
CA PRO A 341 13.13 3.05 -8.17
C PRO A 341 14.09 3.67 -9.20
N VAL A 342 13.59 4.51 -10.11
CA VAL A 342 14.42 5.22 -11.09
C VAL A 342 15.40 6.18 -10.43
N CYS A 343 15.04 6.77 -9.29
CA CYS A 343 15.86 7.75 -8.58
C CYS A 343 16.98 7.13 -7.73
N VAL A 344 16.96 5.82 -7.46
CA VAL A 344 17.98 5.14 -6.68
C VAL A 344 19.25 4.92 -7.52
N ASP A 345 20.45 5.13 -6.96
CA ASP A 345 21.71 4.89 -7.68
C ASP A 345 21.78 3.44 -8.24
N ASN A 346 22.11 3.33 -9.53
CA ASN A 346 22.31 2.06 -10.22
C ASN A 346 23.41 1.20 -9.58
N VAL A 347 24.36 1.79 -8.84
CA VAL A 347 25.41 1.06 -8.11
C VAL A 347 24.78 0.12 -7.07
N LEU A 348 23.73 0.54 -6.37
CA LEU A 348 23.05 -0.29 -5.37
C LEU A 348 22.15 -1.36 -5.99
N ARG A 349 21.67 -1.14 -7.21
CA ARG A 349 20.85 -2.09 -7.99
C ARG A 349 21.65 -3.17 -8.71
N ARG A 350 22.99 -3.16 -8.61
CA ARG A 350 23.83 -4.22 -9.19
C ARG A 350 23.77 -5.50 -8.33
N PRO A 351 23.89 -6.67 -8.96
CA PRO A 351 23.92 -7.94 -8.24
C PRO A 351 25.11 -8.00 -7.26
N GLY A 352 24.89 -8.61 -6.10
CA GLY A 352 25.72 -8.58 -4.89
C GLY A 352 25.21 -7.63 -3.79
N ARG A 353 24.16 -6.83 -4.05
CA ARG A 353 23.59 -5.81 -3.14
C ARG A 353 22.07 -5.94 -3.12
N PHE A 354 21.32 -5.04 -3.77
CA PHE A 354 19.88 -5.22 -3.99
C PHE A 354 19.65 -6.16 -5.18
N ASP A 355 19.67 -7.45 -4.88
CA ASP A 355 19.55 -8.51 -5.89
C ASP A 355 18.10 -8.79 -6.28
N LYS A 356 17.19 -8.61 -5.31
CA LYS A 356 15.78 -8.92 -5.48
C LYS A 356 14.92 -7.67 -5.29
N GLU A 357 14.07 -7.39 -6.26
CA GLU A 357 13.07 -6.33 -6.16
C GLU A 357 11.68 -6.94 -5.99
N ILE A 358 10.93 -6.48 -4.98
CA ILE A 358 9.54 -6.88 -4.76
C ILE A 358 8.64 -5.67 -5.01
N MET A 359 7.66 -5.85 -5.90
CA MET A 359 6.71 -4.82 -6.28
C MET A 359 5.46 -4.92 -5.41
N ILE A 360 5.19 -3.88 -4.63
CA ILE A 360 3.96 -3.75 -3.87
C ILE A 360 3.04 -2.82 -4.67
N ASN A 361 1.98 -3.42 -5.22
CA ASN A 361 0.98 -2.71 -6.01
C ASN A 361 -0.10 -2.09 -5.10
N VAL A 362 -1.00 -1.32 -5.71
CA VAL A 362 -2.19 -0.81 -5.02
C VAL A 362 -3.11 -1.99 -4.74
N PRO A 363 -3.75 -2.05 -3.56
CA PRO A 363 -4.60 -3.18 -3.21
C PRO A 363 -5.79 -3.34 -4.16
N ASN A 364 -6.00 -4.57 -4.61
CA ASN A 364 -7.20 -5.03 -5.32
C ASN A 364 -8.45 -4.92 -4.43
N GLU A 365 -9.65 -5.09 -5.00
CA GLU A 365 -10.90 -5.04 -4.25
C GLU A 365 -10.94 -6.00 -3.06
N SER A 366 -10.54 -7.27 -3.25
CA SER A 366 -10.43 -8.25 -2.17
C SER A 366 -9.42 -7.83 -1.10
N GLN A 367 -8.26 -7.31 -1.53
CA GLN A 367 -7.21 -6.84 -0.61
C GLN A 367 -7.66 -5.60 0.17
N ARG A 368 -8.40 -4.67 -0.45
CA ARG A 368 -8.98 -3.50 0.21
C ARG A 368 -10.02 -3.92 1.24
N LEU A 369 -10.83 -4.92 0.92
CA LEU A 369 -11.79 -5.49 1.84
C LEU A 369 -11.09 -6.12 3.06
N ASP A 370 -10.00 -6.86 2.87
CA ASP A 370 -9.21 -7.42 3.98
C ASP A 370 -8.57 -6.33 4.84
N ILE A 371 -8.06 -5.27 4.21
CA ILE A 371 -7.54 -4.08 4.92
C ILE A 371 -8.66 -3.43 5.73
N LEU A 372 -9.83 -3.20 5.13
CA LEU A 372 -10.98 -2.61 5.80
C LEU A 372 -11.42 -3.45 6.99
N ARG A 373 -11.56 -4.78 6.83
CA ARG A 373 -11.90 -5.71 7.93
C ARG A 373 -10.93 -5.57 9.11
N LYS A 374 -9.62 -5.50 8.84
CA LYS A 374 -8.58 -5.38 9.88
C LYS A 374 -8.54 -3.98 10.51
N VAL A 375 -8.79 -2.92 9.75
CA VAL A 375 -8.87 -1.54 10.29
C VAL A 375 -10.12 -1.40 11.17
N THR A 376 -11.26 -1.91 10.70
CA THR A 376 -12.54 -1.78 11.40
C THR A 376 -12.71 -2.74 12.56
N SER A 377 -11.90 -3.81 12.68
CA SER A 377 -11.95 -4.71 13.85
C SER A 377 -11.66 -3.99 15.17
N SER A 378 -10.95 -2.86 15.11
CA SER A 378 -10.68 -1.99 16.25
C SER A 378 -11.81 -0.99 16.56
N LEU A 379 -12.83 -0.88 15.69
CA LEU A 379 -13.84 0.17 15.73
C LEU A 379 -15.24 -0.38 16.05
N PRO A 380 -16.07 0.38 16.77
CA PRO A 380 -17.46 0.02 17.03
C PRO A 380 -18.35 0.29 15.79
N LEU A 381 -18.62 -0.76 15.02
CA LEU A 381 -19.48 -0.70 13.83
C LEU A 381 -20.97 -0.93 14.16
N SER A 382 -21.88 -0.31 13.40
CA SER A 382 -23.28 -0.75 13.28
C SER A 382 -23.38 -1.96 12.35
N GLY A 383 -24.41 -2.80 12.51
CA GLY A 383 -24.67 -3.94 11.62
C GLY A 383 -25.02 -3.54 10.18
N ASP A 384 -25.30 -2.26 9.94
CA ASP A 384 -25.66 -1.71 8.62
C ASP A 384 -24.44 -1.37 7.75
N VAL A 385 -23.21 -1.57 8.24
CA VAL A 385 -22.00 -1.21 7.50
C VAL A 385 -21.61 -2.32 6.53
N ASP A 386 -21.77 -2.04 5.25
CA ASP A 386 -21.33 -2.92 4.17
C ASP A 386 -19.89 -2.56 3.71
N LEU A 387 -18.94 -3.39 4.10
CA LEU A 387 -17.53 -3.24 3.76
C LEU A 387 -17.23 -3.61 2.29
N GLU A 388 -18.03 -4.47 1.67
CA GLU A 388 -17.86 -4.85 0.25
C GLU A 388 -18.17 -3.65 -0.63
N ARG A 389 -19.29 -2.99 -0.38
CA ARG A 389 -19.64 -1.74 -1.05
C ARG A 389 -18.59 -0.66 -0.84
N LEU A 390 -18.01 -0.53 0.36
CA LEU A 390 -16.94 0.43 0.62
C LEU A 390 -15.67 0.11 -0.19
N ALA A 391 -15.29 -1.16 -0.29
CA ALA A 391 -14.14 -1.61 -1.09
C ALA A 391 -14.34 -1.35 -2.59
N PHE A 392 -15.57 -1.46 -3.09
CA PHE A 392 -15.94 -1.16 -4.47
C PHE A 392 -15.81 0.35 -4.80
N ILE A 393 -16.31 1.22 -3.92
CA ILE A 393 -16.29 2.67 -4.13
C ILE A 393 -14.87 3.25 -3.97
N THR A 394 -14.05 2.65 -3.11
CA THR A 394 -12.67 3.11 -2.82
C THR A 394 -11.62 2.61 -3.83
N ASN A 395 -11.94 2.66 -5.13
CA ASN A 395 -10.95 2.28 -6.15
C ASN A 395 -9.76 3.26 -6.18
N GLY A 396 -8.54 2.72 -6.28
CA GLY A 396 -7.31 3.50 -6.24
C GLY A 396 -6.92 4.03 -4.85
N TYR A 397 -7.65 3.65 -3.78
CA TYR A 397 -7.25 3.97 -2.42
C TYR A 397 -6.13 3.03 -1.97
N VAL A 398 -5.15 3.61 -1.30
CA VAL A 398 -4.04 2.86 -0.69
C VAL A 398 -4.39 2.54 0.78
N GLY A 399 -3.70 1.59 1.42
CA GLY A 399 -3.95 1.23 2.82
C GLY A 399 -3.97 2.43 3.78
N ALA A 400 -3.05 3.39 3.61
CA ALA A 400 -3.05 4.64 4.37
C ALA A 400 -4.29 5.52 4.13
N ASP A 401 -4.83 5.52 2.91
CA ASP A 401 -6.06 6.25 2.59
C ASP A 401 -7.27 5.60 3.24
N LEU A 402 -7.37 4.26 3.23
CA LEU A 402 -8.45 3.52 3.89
C LEU A 402 -8.44 3.73 5.41
N VAL A 403 -7.26 3.76 6.02
CA VAL A 403 -7.09 4.15 7.43
C VAL A 403 -7.54 5.60 7.65
N SER A 404 -7.26 6.50 6.70
CA SER A 404 -7.69 7.90 6.80
C SER A 404 -9.20 8.06 6.63
N VAL A 405 -9.85 7.28 5.77
CA VAL A 405 -11.31 7.20 5.64
C VAL A 405 -11.94 6.73 6.94
N ALA A 406 -11.39 5.68 7.57
CA ALA A 406 -11.88 5.20 8.86
C ALA A 406 -11.71 6.24 9.98
N ARG A 407 -10.57 6.95 10.01
CA ARG A 407 -10.33 8.04 10.97
C ARG A 407 -11.29 9.20 10.78
N GLU A 408 -11.55 9.60 9.53
CA GLU A 408 -12.50 10.67 9.22
C GLU A 408 -13.93 10.26 9.59
N ALA A 409 -14.32 9.01 9.36
CA ALA A 409 -15.64 8.52 9.77
C ALA A 409 -15.83 8.59 11.29
N VAL A 410 -14.79 8.24 12.06
CA VAL A 410 -14.78 8.41 13.52
C VAL A 410 -14.87 9.89 13.91
N LEU A 411 -14.14 10.77 13.23
CA LEU A 411 -14.19 12.21 13.48
C LEU A 411 -15.60 12.78 13.24
N LEU A 412 -16.28 12.36 12.18
CA LEU A 412 -17.65 12.78 11.89
C LEU A 412 -18.63 12.34 12.98
N VAL A 413 -18.47 11.13 13.54
CA VAL A 413 -19.27 10.67 14.68
C VAL A 413 -19.00 11.53 15.92
N ILE A 414 -17.73 11.87 16.20
CA ILE A 414 -17.35 12.71 17.33
C ILE A 414 -17.94 14.13 17.19
N LEU A 415 -17.86 14.71 15.99
CA LEU A 415 -18.38 16.05 15.70
C LEU A 415 -19.91 16.10 15.69
N GLY A 416 -20.57 15.00 15.29
CA GLY A 416 -22.02 14.91 15.21
C GLY A 416 -22.76 14.88 16.55
N GLY A 417 -22.04 14.75 17.68
CA GLY A 417 -22.62 14.81 19.03
C GLY A 417 -23.62 13.69 19.37
N ASN A 418 -23.71 12.64 18.54
CA ASN A 418 -24.64 11.54 18.76
C ASN A 418 -24.24 10.69 19.98
N GLN A 419 -25.23 10.33 20.80
CA GLN A 419 -25.03 9.45 21.97
C GLN A 419 -24.68 8.01 21.54
N GLU A 420 -25.06 7.60 20.35
CA GLU A 420 -24.67 6.32 19.76
C GLU A 420 -23.27 6.42 19.14
N ARG A 421 -22.26 5.95 19.88
CA ARG A 421 -20.86 5.86 19.43
C ARG A 421 -20.62 4.71 18.45
N LYS A 422 -21.54 4.49 17.50
CA LYS A 422 -21.44 3.44 16.47
C LYS A 422 -21.32 4.08 15.10
N LEU A 423 -20.41 3.53 14.28
CA LEU A 423 -20.23 3.96 12.90
C LEU A 423 -21.34 3.40 12.01
N LYS A 424 -21.97 4.28 11.23
CA LYS A 424 -22.96 3.97 10.20
C LYS A 424 -22.35 4.14 8.81
N MET A 425 -22.98 3.52 7.80
CA MET A 425 -22.52 3.61 6.41
C MET A 425 -22.46 5.06 5.89
N GLU A 426 -23.40 5.91 6.32
CA GLU A 426 -23.45 7.33 5.94
C GLU A 426 -22.16 8.09 6.28
N HIS A 427 -21.53 7.79 7.43
CA HIS A 427 -20.28 8.45 7.83
C HIS A 427 -19.11 8.04 6.94
N PHE A 428 -19.08 6.78 6.49
CA PHE A 428 -18.08 6.31 5.53
C PHE A 428 -18.28 6.94 4.16
N GLU A 429 -19.52 7.05 3.66
CA GLU A 429 -19.80 7.72 2.38
C GLU A 429 -19.40 9.20 2.39
N GLN A 430 -19.65 9.91 3.50
CA GLN A 430 -19.19 11.29 3.68
C GLN A 430 -17.66 11.41 3.73
N SER A 431 -17.01 10.44 4.36
CA SER A 431 -15.55 10.40 4.51
C SER A 431 -14.85 10.16 3.17
N VAL A 432 -15.39 9.27 2.33
CA VAL A 432 -14.86 9.02 0.97
C VAL A 432 -14.92 10.28 0.10
N ARG A 433 -15.96 11.11 0.26
CA ARG A 433 -16.05 12.40 -0.47
C ARG A 433 -14.99 13.41 -0.05
N LYS A 434 -14.52 13.36 1.21
CA LYS A 434 -13.53 14.29 1.76
C LYS A 434 -12.08 13.80 1.58
N VAL A 435 -11.84 12.50 1.73
CA VAL A 435 -10.51 11.91 1.63
C VAL A 435 -10.19 11.61 0.17
N MET A 436 -9.34 12.43 -0.44
CA MET A 436 -8.80 12.14 -1.77
C MET A 436 -7.74 11.01 -1.71
N PRO A 437 -7.73 10.07 -2.69
CA PRO A 437 -6.76 8.97 -2.72
C PRO A 437 -5.34 9.47 -3.01
N SER A 438 -4.35 8.83 -2.41
CA SER A 438 -2.94 9.25 -2.46
C SER A 438 -2.31 9.10 -3.85
N ILE A 439 -2.80 8.20 -4.70
CA ILE A 439 -2.33 8.08 -6.09
C ILE A 439 -2.65 9.36 -6.89
N ARG A 440 -3.77 10.03 -6.57
CA ARG A 440 -4.15 11.30 -7.19
C ARG A 440 -3.35 12.47 -6.61
N LYS A 441 -2.87 12.36 -5.37
CA LYS A 441 -2.05 13.38 -4.71
C LYS A 441 -0.62 13.37 -5.28
N GLY A 442 -0.19 14.49 -5.84
CA GLY A 442 1.20 14.68 -6.29
C GLY A 442 1.52 14.26 -7.73
N THR A 443 0.51 13.98 -8.57
CA THR A 443 0.72 13.87 -10.02
C THR A 443 0.45 15.24 -10.65
N VAL A 444 1.53 15.92 -11.07
CA VAL A 444 1.44 17.12 -11.90
C VAL A 444 0.69 16.74 -13.19
N GLY A 445 -0.39 17.46 -13.49
CA GLY A 445 -1.15 17.31 -14.75
C GLY A 445 -2.50 16.57 -14.65
N LEU A 446 -2.82 15.95 -13.51
CA LEU A 446 -4.10 15.28 -13.32
C LEU A 446 -5.22 16.31 -13.10
N VAL A 447 -5.97 16.63 -14.15
CA VAL A 447 -7.18 17.47 -14.04
C VAL A 447 -8.20 16.69 -13.21
N GLU A 448 -8.63 17.24 -12.08
CA GLU A 448 -9.74 16.69 -11.32
C GLU A 448 -11.00 16.71 -12.19
N MET A 449 -11.62 15.55 -12.36
CA MET A 449 -12.77 15.44 -13.23
C MET A 449 -14.00 14.99 -12.46
N SER A 450 -15.07 15.77 -12.61
CA SER A 450 -16.41 15.38 -12.21
C SER A 450 -16.83 14.10 -12.94
N PRO A 451 -17.44 13.13 -12.24
CA PRO A 451 -18.00 11.94 -12.88
C PRO A 451 -19.11 12.37 -13.84
N VAL A 452 -19.07 11.83 -15.06
CA VAL A 452 -20.05 12.10 -16.12
C VAL A 452 -20.74 10.79 -16.44
N GLU A 453 -22.06 10.77 -16.46
CA GLU A 453 -22.83 9.60 -16.86
C GLU A 453 -23.11 9.61 -18.36
N TRP A 454 -23.36 8.44 -18.95
CA TRP A 454 -23.80 8.32 -20.35
C TRP A 454 -25.09 9.11 -20.64
N SER A 455 -25.93 9.33 -19.63
CA SER A 455 -27.18 10.12 -19.69
C SER A 455 -26.94 11.61 -19.94
N GLN A 456 -25.73 12.11 -19.65
CA GLN A 456 -25.35 13.52 -19.84
C GLN A 456 -24.75 13.77 -21.23
N ILE A 457 -24.58 12.74 -22.06
CA ILE A 457 -24.07 12.88 -23.43
C ILE A 457 -25.24 12.62 -24.36
N GLY A 458 -25.66 13.63 -25.14
CA GLY A 458 -26.69 13.47 -26.16
C GLY A 458 -26.14 12.88 -27.46
N GLY A 459 -26.91 12.01 -28.11
CA GLY A 459 -26.64 11.45 -29.43
C GLY A 459 -25.53 10.39 -29.49
N LEU A 460 -25.00 10.17 -30.70
CA LEU A 460 -23.82 9.33 -30.98
C LEU A 460 -23.93 7.88 -30.48
N SER A 461 -25.09 7.24 -30.66
CA SER A 461 -25.35 5.87 -30.17
C SER A 461 -24.35 4.84 -30.71
N GLU A 462 -23.98 4.95 -31.99
CA GLU A 462 -23.00 4.05 -32.61
C GLU A 462 -21.60 4.19 -31.98
N VAL A 463 -21.11 5.42 -31.82
CA VAL A 463 -19.81 5.69 -31.22
C VAL A 463 -19.79 5.28 -29.74
N LYS A 464 -20.88 5.52 -29.00
CA LYS A 464 -21.05 5.04 -27.63
C LYS A 464 -20.93 3.52 -27.55
N GLY A 465 -21.61 2.79 -28.44
CA GLY A 465 -21.51 1.34 -28.54
C GLY A 465 -20.08 0.88 -28.81
N GLN A 466 -19.39 1.49 -29.77
CA GLN A 466 -18.01 1.14 -30.12
C GLN A 466 -17.03 1.41 -28.95
N ILE A 467 -17.20 2.53 -28.22
CA ILE A 467 -16.39 2.85 -27.04
C ILE A 467 -16.68 1.86 -25.90
N GLN A 468 -17.95 1.50 -25.65
CA GLN A 468 -18.30 0.48 -24.65
C GLN A 468 -17.66 -0.87 -25.00
N GLN A 469 -17.68 -1.27 -26.26
CA GLN A 469 -17.02 -2.49 -26.72
C GLN A 469 -15.50 -2.46 -26.53
N ALA A 470 -14.88 -1.31 -26.80
CA ALA A 470 -13.43 -1.16 -26.72
C ALA A 470 -12.91 -1.00 -25.29
N VAL A 471 -13.66 -0.33 -24.40
CA VAL A 471 -13.22 0.06 -23.05
C VAL A 471 -13.86 -0.80 -21.96
N GLU A 472 -15.17 -0.98 -21.99
CA GLU A 472 -15.94 -1.59 -20.90
C GLU A 472 -15.88 -3.12 -20.93
N TRP A 473 -16.01 -3.73 -22.11
CA TRP A 473 -16.04 -5.19 -22.24
C TRP A 473 -14.73 -5.88 -21.82
N PRO A 474 -13.53 -5.39 -22.15
CA PRO A 474 -12.28 -6.04 -21.73
C PRO A 474 -12.12 -6.07 -20.21
N ILE A 475 -12.61 -5.04 -19.52
CA ILE A 475 -12.48 -4.90 -18.07
C ILE A 475 -13.57 -5.70 -17.34
N LYS A 476 -14.82 -5.67 -17.82
CA LYS A 476 -15.93 -6.40 -17.19
C LYS A 476 -15.94 -7.89 -17.50
N HIS A 477 -15.47 -8.30 -18.68
CA HIS A 477 -15.58 -9.68 -19.17
C HIS A 477 -14.24 -10.24 -19.70
N PRO A 478 -13.17 -10.26 -18.90
CA PRO A 478 -11.86 -10.76 -19.34
C PRO A 478 -11.90 -12.25 -19.73
N GLU A 479 -12.73 -13.06 -19.05
CA GLU A 479 -12.90 -14.49 -19.34
C GLU A 479 -13.48 -14.74 -20.74
N ALA A 480 -14.38 -13.87 -21.20
CA ALA A 480 -14.97 -13.98 -22.53
C ALA A 480 -13.91 -13.76 -23.63
N PHE A 481 -13.01 -12.80 -23.45
CA PHE A 481 -11.88 -12.57 -24.37
C PHE A 481 -10.92 -13.75 -24.37
N GLN A 482 -10.59 -14.29 -23.20
CA GLN A 482 -9.71 -15.45 -23.08
C GLN A 482 -10.30 -16.70 -23.74
N ARG A 483 -11.60 -16.95 -23.56
CA ARG A 483 -12.31 -18.07 -24.21
C ARG A 483 -12.32 -17.95 -25.73
N MET A 484 -12.47 -16.74 -26.24
CA MET A 484 -12.49 -16.48 -27.69
C MET A 484 -11.08 -16.36 -28.31
N GLY A 485 -10.01 -16.36 -27.50
CA GLY A 485 -8.64 -16.16 -27.97
C GLY A 485 -8.38 -14.79 -28.60
N LEU A 486 -9.22 -13.79 -28.28
CA LEU A 486 -9.12 -12.46 -28.85
C LEU A 486 -8.07 -11.63 -28.08
N PRO A 487 -7.18 -10.89 -28.77
CA PRO A 487 -6.29 -9.96 -28.11
C PRO A 487 -7.10 -8.82 -27.48
N CYS A 488 -6.78 -8.45 -26.24
CA CYS A 488 -7.35 -7.26 -25.62
C CYS A 488 -6.88 -6.01 -26.40
N PRO A 489 -7.77 -5.05 -26.69
CA PRO A 489 -7.37 -3.82 -27.35
C PRO A 489 -6.41 -3.03 -26.45
N LYS A 490 -5.27 -2.61 -26.98
CA LYS A 490 -4.26 -1.86 -26.21
C LYS A 490 -4.49 -0.35 -26.24
N GLY A 491 -4.99 0.15 -27.37
CA GLY A 491 -5.15 1.58 -27.62
C GLY A 491 -6.38 1.92 -28.47
N VAL A 492 -7.07 2.98 -28.09
CA VAL A 492 -8.19 3.56 -28.84
C VAL A 492 -7.86 5.01 -29.20
N LEU A 493 -7.95 5.38 -30.47
CA LEU A 493 -7.78 6.75 -30.95
C LEU A 493 -9.13 7.33 -31.36
N LEU A 494 -9.54 8.41 -30.69
CA LEU A 494 -10.70 9.20 -31.06
C LEU A 494 -10.25 10.38 -31.93
N TYR A 495 -10.85 10.53 -33.11
CA TYR A 495 -10.59 11.68 -33.96
C TYR A 495 -11.86 12.33 -34.49
N GLY A 496 -11.77 13.59 -34.88
CA GLY A 496 -12.83 14.32 -35.58
C GLY A 496 -12.76 15.83 -35.35
N PRO A 497 -13.81 16.58 -35.69
CA PRO A 497 -13.82 18.03 -35.49
C PRO A 497 -13.71 18.45 -34.01
N PRO A 498 -13.18 19.66 -33.74
CA PRO A 498 -13.14 20.21 -32.39
C PRO A 498 -14.57 20.46 -31.86
N GLY A 499 -14.73 20.49 -30.53
CA GLY A 499 -16.02 20.78 -29.88
C GLY A 499 -17.04 19.64 -29.91
N CYS A 500 -16.69 18.44 -30.38
CA CYS A 500 -17.60 17.28 -30.48
C CYS A 500 -17.45 16.28 -29.30
N CYS A 501 -17.27 16.77 -28.08
CA CYS A 501 -17.37 15.94 -26.86
C CYS A 501 -16.40 14.73 -26.76
N LYS A 502 -15.26 14.71 -27.46
CA LYS A 502 -14.29 13.59 -27.41
C LYS A 502 -13.83 13.31 -25.99
N THR A 503 -13.39 14.35 -25.29
CA THR A 503 -12.93 14.27 -23.90
C THR A 503 -14.07 13.83 -22.96
N THR A 504 -15.31 14.28 -23.17
CA THR A 504 -16.45 13.89 -22.32
C THR A 504 -16.92 12.45 -22.57
N LEU A 505 -16.80 11.92 -23.79
CA LEU A 505 -17.10 10.52 -24.11
C LEU A 505 -16.20 9.54 -23.34
N VAL A 506 -14.89 9.79 -23.35
CA VAL A 506 -13.94 8.92 -22.62
C VAL A 506 -14.18 9.01 -21.12
N ARG A 507 -14.53 10.19 -20.60
CA ARG A 507 -14.91 10.39 -19.20
C ARG A 507 -16.12 9.57 -18.78
N ALA A 508 -17.16 9.52 -19.62
CA ALA A 508 -18.35 8.72 -19.33
C ALA A 508 -18.03 7.23 -19.34
N ALA A 509 -17.20 6.77 -20.29
CA ALA A 509 -16.73 5.39 -20.32
C ALA A 509 -15.95 5.03 -19.03
N ALA A 510 -15.03 5.89 -18.60
CA ALA A 510 -14.26 5.67 -17.38
C ALA A 510 -15.11 5.64 -16.11
N THR A 511 -16.11 6.51 -16.02
CA THR A 511 -17.06 6.54 -14.90
C THR A 511 -17.89 5.26 -14.85
N SER A 512 -18.33 4.74 -16.01
CA SER A 512 -19.15 3.52 -16.07
C SER A 512 -18.40 2.23 -15.68
N VAL A 513 -17.08 2.23 -15.87
CA VAL A 513 -16.20 1.12 -15.46
C VAL A 513 -15.71 1.30 -14.03
N ASN A 514 -15.94 2.46 -13.41
CA ASN A 514 -15.34 2.85 -12.13
C ASN A 514 -13.82 2.68 -12.13
N ALA A 515 -13.17 2.95 -13.27
CA ALA A 515 -11.72 2.83 -13.45
C ALA A 515 -11.00 4.12 -13.04
N THR A 516 -9.74 3.99 -12.63
CA THR A 516 -8.89 5.16 -12.36
C THR A 516 -8.61 5.88 -13.67
N PHE A 517 -9.13 7.10 -13.81
CA PHE A 517 -8.92 7.93 -14.98
C PHE A 517 -7.73 8.88 -14.79
N ILE A 518 -6.79 8.89 -15.73
CA ILE A 518 -5.63 9.78 -15.75
C ILE A 518 -5.61 10.54 -17.07
N SER A 519 -5.92 11.84 -17.07
CA SER A 519 -5.73 12.71 -18.24
C SER A 519 -4.32 13.30 -18.27
N LEU A 520 -3.72 13.31 -19.46
CA LEU A 520 -2.61 14.19 -19.81
C LEU A 520 -3.02 15.01 -21.03
N SER A 521 -2.85 16.32 -20.94
CA SER A 521 -2.94 17.21 -22.10
C SER A 521 -1.54 17.44 -22.66
N GLY A 522 -1.41 17.46 -23.98
CA GLY A 522 -0.13 17.70 -24.63
C GLY A 522 0.54 19.03 -24.24
N ALA A 523 -0.22 20.06 -23.86
CA ALA A 523 0.32 21.31 -23.32
C ALA A 523 1.13 21.11 -22.01
N GLN A 524 0.76 20.14 -21.17
CA GLN A 524 1.45 19.86 -19.90
C GLN A 524 2.76 19.11 -20.10
N LEU A 525 2.90 18.40 -21.22
CA LEU A 525 4.11 17.66 -21.57
C LEU A 525 5.17 18.56 -22.22
N TYR A 526 4.81 19.80 -22.57
CA TYR A 526 5.76 20.79 -23.08
C TYR A 526 6.45 21.52 -21.92
N SER A 527 7.60 21.02 -21.50
CA SER A 527 8.51 21.71 -20.58
C SER A 527 9.77 22.15 -21.32
N PRO A 528 10.33 23.35 -21.04
CA PRO A 528 11.58 23.81 -21.66
C PRO A 528 12.80 22.98 -21.20
N TYR A 529 12.68 22.24 -20.10
CA TYR A 529 13.73 21.39 -19.56
C TYR A 529 13.79 20.04 -20.28
N VAL A 530 15.01 19.68 -20.70
CA VAL A 530 15.30 18.44 -21.43
C VAL A 530 15.17 17.24 -20.49
N GLY A 531 14.21 16.35 -20.76
CA GLY A 531 14.01 15.09 -20.02
C GLY A 531 12.85 15.08 -19.03
N ASP A 532 12.28 16.25 -18.70
CA ASP A 532 11.13 16.35 -17.81
C ASP A 532 9.86 15.75 -18.43
N SER A 533 9.67 15.91 -19.74
CA SER A 533 8.55 15.34 -20.49
C SER A 533 8.57 13.80 -20.53
N GLU A 534 9.74 13.20 -20.73
CA GLU A 534 9.95 11.74 -20.69
C GLU A 534 9.71 11.18 -19.28
N ARG A 535 10.27 11.86 -18.26
CA ARG A 535 10.06 11.47 -16.85
C ARG A 535 8.58 11.48 -16.49
N LEU A 536 7.84 12.52 -16.91
CA LEU A 536 6.42 12.66 -16.63
C LEU A 536 5.60 11.54 -17.30
N ILE A 537 5.89 11.21 -18.57
CA ILE A 537 5.27 10.07 -19.27
C ILE A 537 5.51 8.78 -18.48
N ASN A 538 6.76 8.46 -18.17
CA ASN A 538 7.11 7.23 -17.46
C ASN A 538 6.45 7.16 -16.07
N GLU A 539 6.41 8.27 -15.34
CA GLU A 539 5.75 8.35 -14.03
C GLU A 539 4.24 8.12 -14.14
N VAL A 540 3.59 8.67 -15.18
CA VAL A 540 2.16 8.49 -15.41
C VAL A 540 1.83 7.05 -15.78
N PHE A 541 2.59 6.42 -16.69
CA PHE A 541 2.41 5.02 -17.03
C PHE A 541 2.70 4.09 -15.83
N GLN A 542 3.70 4.40 -15.02
CA GLN A 542 3.98 3.65 -13.79
C GLN A 542 2.83 3.76 -12.78
N LYS A 543 2.28 4.96 -12.59
CA LYS A 543 1.11 5.18 -11.72
C LYS A 543 -0.14 4.50 -12.26
N ALA A 544 -0.37 4.56 -13.57
CA ALA A 544 -1.49 3.87 -14.23
C ALA A 544 -1.42 2.35 -14.03
N ARG A 545 -0.22 1.76 -14.17
CA ARG A 545 0.04 0.34 -13.88
C ARG A 545 -0.23 0.00 -12.41
N ALA A 546 0.24 0.84 -11.50
CA ALA A 546 0.00 0.62 -10.07
C ALA A 546 -1.49 0.71 -9.72
N ALA A 547 -2.25 1.59 -10.37
CA ALA A 547 -3.66 1.86 -10.11
C ALA A 547 -4.65 1.07 -11.00
N ALA A 548 -4.21 -0.03 -11.61
CA ALA A 548 -5.02 -0.85 -12.50
C ALA A 548 -6.27 -1.41 -11.75
N PRO A 549 -7.48 -1.39 -12.36
CA PRO A 549 -7.80 -0.98 -13.74
C PRO A 549 -7.79 0.54 -13.94
N SER A 550 -7.09 1.00 -14.99
CA SER A 550 -6.91 2.42 -15.28
C SER A 550 -7.03 2.76 -16.77
N ILE A 551 -7.51 3.97 -17.03
CA ILE A 551 -7.63 4.54 -18.38
C ILE A 551 -6.73 5.76 -18.44
N ILE A 552 -5.74 5.72 -19.32
CA ILE A 552 -4.86 6.85 -19.62
C ILE A 552 -5.48 7.59 -20.81
N PHE A 553 -5.87 8.84 -20.61
CA PHE A 553 -6.40 9.69 -21.66
C PHE A 553 -5.35 10.72 -22.10
N LEU A 554 -4.92 10.64 -23.35
CA LEU A 554 -4.03 11.62 -23.96
C LEU A 554 -4.84 12.56 -24.85
N ASP A 555 -5.06 13.79 -24.38
CA ASP A 555 -5.73 14.81 -25.19
C ASP A 555 -4.71 15.57 -26.04
N GLU A 556 -5.12 15.95 -27.25
CA GLU A 556 -4.29 16.66 -28.23
C GLU A 556 -2.95 15.95 -28.50
N ILE A 557 -2.99 14.63 -28.74
CA ILE A 557 -1.77 13.82 -28.95
C ILE A 557 -0.93 14.31 -30.16
N ASP A 558 -1.55 15.02 -31.10
CA ASP A 558 -0.87 15.67 -32.23
C ASP A 558 0.12 16.77 -31.82
N SER A 559 -0.05 17.39 -30.65
CA SER A 559 0.93 18.32 -30.10
C SER A 559 2.23 17.63 -29.65
N ILE A 560 2.15 16.37 -29.22
CA ILE A 560 3.29 15.57 -28.76
C ILE A 560 3.93 14.84 -29.94
N VAL A 561 3.10 14.25 -30.81
CA VAL A 561 3.53 13.39 -31.92
C VAL A 561 3.11 14.02 -33.24
N GLY A 562 3.89 15.02 -33.69
CA GLY A 562 3.73 15.64 -35.01
C GLY A 562 4.52 14.90 -36.10
N LYS A 563 3.98 14.85 -37.33
CA LYS A 563 4.66 14.28 -38.50
C LYS A 563 6.05 14.87 -38.72
N ARG A 564 6.99 14.00 -39.12
CA ARG A 564 8.44 14.27 -39.26
C ARG A 564 8.83 15.29 -40.34
N SER A 565 7.92 16.06 -40.91
CA SER A 565 8.19 17.01 -42.00
C SER A 565 8.00 18.47 -41.56
N GLU A 566 9.09 19.11 -41.13
CA GLU A 566 9.46 20.53 -41.31
C GLU A 566 10.56 20.93 -40.31
N SER A 567 11.60 21.53 -40.85
CA SER A 567 12.88 21.87 -40.25
C SER A 567 12.79 22.93 -39.14
N SER A 568 12.92 22.53 -37.87
CA SER A 568 13.18 23.45 -36.75
C SER A 568 13.97 22.79 -35.61
N SER A 569 14.80 23.59 -34.94
CA SER A 569 15.86 23.20 -33.99
C SER A 569 15.40 22.66 -32.63
N ASN A 570 14.09 22.70 -32.32
CA ASN A 570 13.53 22.23 -31.03
C ASN A 570 13.00 20.78 -31.06
N ARG A 571 13.16 20.04 -32.16
CA ARG A 571 12.61 18.67 -32.30
C ARG A 571 13.22 17.62 -31.36
N GLY A 572 14.45 17.81 -30.88
CA GLY A 572 15.13 16.78 -30.08
C GLY A 572 14.38 16.40 -28.79
N VAL A 573 13.61 17.31 -28.19
CA VAL A 573 12.79 17.01 -26.99
C VAL A 573 11.50 16.29 -27.37
N GLN A 574 10.83 16.73 -28.44
CA GLN A 574 9.58 16.15 -28.93
C GLN A 574 9.78 14.74 -29.50
N GLU A 575 10.89 14.50 -30.20
CA GLU A 575 11.24 13.18 -30.70
C GLU A 575 11.49 12.20 -29.55
N LYS A 576 12.21 12.63 -28.50
CA LYS A 576 12.46 11.79 -27.32
C LYS A 576 11.19 11.45 -26.55
N SER A 577 10.29 12.42 -26.34
CA SER A 577 9.00 12.15 -25.69
C SER A 577 8.11 11.22 -26.52
N SER A 578 8.10 11.36 -27.86
CA SER A 578 7.37 10.46 -28.75
C SER A 578 7.89 9.01 -28.71
N LEU A 579 9.23 8.83 -28.67
CA LEU A 579 9.87 7.51 -28.56
C LEU A 579 9.60 6.88 -27.20
N SER A 580 9.66 7.67 -26.12
CA SER A 580 9.30 7.20 -24.77
C SER A 580 7.84 6.73 -24.71
N LEU A 581 6.91 7.50 -25.27
CA LEU A 581 5.50 7.11 -25.34
C LEU A 581 5.30 5.80 -26.11
N LEU A 582 5.97 5.64 -27.26
CA LEU A 582 5.93 4.41 -28.06
C LEU A 582 6.50 3.21 -27.30
N ASN A 583 7.63 3.40 -26.59
CA ASN A 583 8.24 2.34 -25.77
C ASN A 583 7.31 1.91 -24.63
N GLU A 584 6.64 2.85 -23.96
CA GLU A 584 5.67 2.53 -22.89
C GLU A 584 4.42 1.85 -23.45
N MET A 585 3.92 2.26 -24.62
CA MET A 585 2.80 1.61 -25.32
C MET A 585 3.12 0.17 -25.72
N ASP A 586 4.31 -0.07 -26.28
CA ASP A 586 4.76 -1.44 -26.62
C ASP A 586 4.95 -2.28 -25.34
N GLY A 587 5.35 -1.65 -24.23
CA GLY A 587 5.44 -2.24 -22.90
C GLY A 587 4.08 -2.58 -22.26
N ILE A 588 2.98 -1.98 -22.73
CA ILE A 588 1.62 -2.35 -22.32
C ILE A 588 1.27 -3.68 -23.02
N GLY A 589 1.30 -4.76 -22.23
CA GLY A 589 0.85 -6.08 -22.65
C GLY A 589 1.94 -7.08 -23.04
N ILE A 590 3.23 -6.73 -22.95
CA ILE A 590 4.32 -7.69 -23.21
C ILE A 590 5.42 -7.57 -22.14
N LYS A 591 5.31 -8.41 -21.11
CA LYS A 591 6.48 -9.13 -20.58
C LYS A 591 6.19 -10.61 -20.81
N LEU A 592 6.34 -11.04 -22.05
CA LEU A 592 6.60 -12.44 -22.31
C LEU A 592 7.98 -12.71 -21.72
N ASP A 593 8.06 -13.57 -20.70
CA ASP A 593 9.31 -14.22 -20.31
C ASP A 593 9.74 -15.19 -21.45
N ASP A 594 10.07 -14.63 -22.62
CA ASP A 594 10.47 -15.39 -23.81
C ASP A 594 11.94 -15.87 -23.73
N LYS A 595 12.61 -15.74 -22.59
CA LYS A 595 14.00 -16.17 -22.42
C LYS A 595 14.21 -17.55 -21.80
N LEU A 596 13.17 -18.39 -21.65
CA LEU A 596 13.36 -19.72 -21.03
C LEU A 596 13.06 -20.96 -21.89
N HIS A 597 12.55 -20.88 -23.12
CA HIS A 597 12.38 -22.09 -23.93
C HIS A 597 12.69 -21.89 -25.42
N THR A 598 13.97 -21.71 -25.75
CA THR A 598 14.49 -21.97 -27.12
C THR A 598 15.70 -22.90 -27.04
N ALA A 599 15.53 -24.06 -26.40
CA ALA A 599 16.49 -25.15 -26.48
C ALA A 599 15.80 -26.48 -26.15
N GLU A 600 14.94 -26.98 -27.03
CA GLU A 600 14.70 -28.41 -27.15
C GLU A 600 14.14 -28.69 -28.55
N LYS A 601 15.06 -29.02 -29.46
CA LYS A 601 14.72 -29.55 -30.77
C LYS A 601 14.13 -30.95 -30.59
N VAL A 602 12.94 -31.10 -31.16
CA VAL A 602 12.24 -32.32 -31.55
C VAL A 602 13.19 -33.51 -31.83
N LYS A 603 13.02 -34.58 -31.05
CA LYS A 603 13.21 -35.96 -31.53
C LYS A 603 11.99 -36.78 -31.13
N ASP A 604 11.55 -37.56 -32.10
CA ASP A 604 10.32 -38.33 -32.23
C ASP A 604 9.98 -39.25 -31.04
N GLY A 605 8.68 -39.47 -30.82
CA GLY A 605 8.16 -40.72 -30.24
C GLY A 605 7.19 -40.59 -29.06
N GLU A 606 5.91 -40.88 -29.34
CA GLU A 606 4.88 -41.40 -28.43
C GLU A 606 4.28 -40.47 -27.34
N ILE A 607 3.01 -40.10 -27.54
CA ILE A 607 2.15 -39.46 -26.54
C ILE A 607 1.19 -40.51 -26.00
N THR A 608 1.45 -41.01 -24.79
CA THR A 608 0.45 -41.70 -23.96
C THR A 608 -0.29 -40.69 -23.10
N SER A 609 -1.61 -40.72 -23.18
CA SER A 609 -2.57 -39.89 -22.47
C SER A 609 -2.65 -40.25 -20.97
N SER A 610 -2.01 -39.47 -20.11
CA SER A 610 -2.39 -39.31 -18.69
C SER A 610 -1.56 -38.21 -18.04
N ASN A 611 -2.23 -37.29 -17.34
CA ASN A 611 -1.73 -36.14 -16.56
C ASN A 611 -1.62 -34.81 -17.31
N LEU A 612 -2.79 -34.24 -17.61
CA LEU A 612 -2.95 -32.83 -17.97
C LEU A 612 -2.95 -31.94 -16.70
N GLU A 613 -1.93 -32.05 -15.86
CA GLU A 613 -1.65 -31.06 -14.81
C GLU A 613 -0.61 -30.07 -15.33
N LYS A 614 -1.02 -29.14 -16.20
CA LYS A 614 -0.25 -27.90 -16.45
C LYS A 614 -1.21 -26.76 -16.77
N GLY A 615 -1.90 -26.29 -15.73
CA GLY A 615 -2.37 -24.90 -15.69
C GLY A 615 -1.17 -23.96 -15.67
N LYS A 616 -0.54 -23.72 -16.82
CA LYS A 616 0.39 -22.60 -17.00
C LYS A 616 -0.45 -21.34 -16.92
N CYS A 617 -0.59 -20.82 -15.70
CA CYS A 617 -1.15 -19.50 -15.45
C CYS A 617 -0.23 -18.48 -16.13
N TYR A 618 -0.65 -17.97 -17.29
CA TYR A 618 -0.05 -16.80 -17.91
C TYR A 618 -0.25 -15.62 -16.96
N LYS A 619 0.68 -15.39 -16.03
CA LYS A 619 0.71 -14.19 -15.18
C LYS A 619 1.06 -12.99 -16.06
N ALA A 620 0.06 -12.43 -16.71
CA ALA A 620 0.16 -11.14 -17.38
C ALA A 620 -0.39 -10.08 -16.41
N GLU A 621 0.47 -9.56 -15.53
CA GLU A 621 0.10 -8.61 -14.47
C GLU A 621 -0.37 -7.23 -15.00
N ASN A 622 -0.25 -6.95 -16.30
CA ASN A 622 -0.49 -5.62 -16.88
C ASN A 622 -1.74 -5.51 -17.78
N ARG A 623 -2.72 -6.42 -17.70
CA ARG A 623 -3.84 -6.49 -18.68
C ARG A 623 -4.92 -5.41 -18.58
N ASN A 624 -4.88 -4.52 -17.58
CA ASN A 624 -6.01 -3.62 -17.28
C ASN A 624 -5.68 -2.12 -17.40
N VAL A 625 -4.60 -1.76 -18.10
CA VAL A 625 -4.32 -0.36 -18.48
C VAL A 625 -4.70 -0.18 -19.94
N LEU A 626 -5.66 0.72 -20.20
CA LEU A 626 -6.08 1.07 -21.56
C LEU A 626 -5.64 2.48 -21.90
N LEU A 627 -5.02 2.65 -23.07
CA LEU A 627 -4.69 3.97 -23.60
C LEU A 627 -5.82 4.47 -24.50
N VAL A 628 -6.33 5.67 -24.23
CA VAL A 628 -7.26 6.37 -25.11
C VAL A 628 -6.65 7.70 -25.51
N ALA A 629 -6.41 7.91 -26.81
CA ALA A 629 -5.89 9.15 -27.34
C ALA A 629 -6.99 9.92 -28.07
N ALA A 630 -6.98 11.24 -28.00
CA ALA A 630 -7.85 12.10 -28.79
C ALA A 630 -7.02 13.07 -29.64
N THR A 631 -7.45 13.28 -30.89
CA THR A 631 -6.88 14.30 -31.76
C THR A 631 -7.96 15.02 -32.57
N ASN A 632 -7.73 16.30 -32.83
CA ASN A 632 -8.52 17.05 -33.81
C ASN A 632 -7.87 17.00 -35.20
N ARG A 633 -6.59 16.63 -35.31
CA ARG A 633 -5.78 16.67 -36.54
C ARG A 633 -5.11 15.32 -36.80
N PRO A 634 -5.87 14.30 -37.23
CA PRO A 634 -5.33 12.97 -37.50
C PRO A 634 -4.28 12.99 -38.63
N ASP A 635 -4.31 14.00 -39.50
CA ASP A 635 -3.33 14.25 -40.55
C ASP A 635 -1.93 14.55 -40.03
N LEU A 636 -1.79 15.03 -38.79
CA LEU A 636 -0.49 15.35 -38.16
C LEU A 636 0.12 14.18 -37.38
N LEU A 637 -0.60 13.06 -37.22
CA LEU A 637 -0.12 11.92 -36.46
C LEU A 637 0.96 11.13 -37.20
N ASP A 638 1.96 10.63 -36.45
CA ASP A 638 2.94 9.68 -36.98
C ASP A 638 2.28 8.31 -37.22
N ASP A 639 2.48 7.75 -38.42
CA ASP A 639 2.00 6.41 -38.80
C ASP A 639 2.53 5.32 -37.86
N ALA A 640 3.63 5.58 -37.14
CA ALA A 640 4.14 4.69 -36.10
C ALA A 640 3.12 4.41 -34.97
N LEU A 641 2.26 5.36 -34.61
CA LEU A 641 1.25 5.17 -33.56
C LEU A 641 0.09 4.28 -34.01
N VAL A 642 -0.23 4.33 -35.30
CA VAL A 642 -1.40 3.67 -35.91
C VAL A 642 -1.11 2.20 -36.26
N ARG A 643 0.12 1.73 -36.05
CA ARG A 643 0.47 0.33 -36.33
C ARG A 643 -0.28 -0.65 -35.42
N PRO A 644 -0.70 -1.82 -35.95
CA PRO A 644 -1.31 -2.88 -35.15
C PRO A 644 -0.42 -3.27 -33.96
N GLY A 645 -1.01 -3.42 -32.78
CA GLY A 645 -0.30 -3.71 -31.53
C GLY A 645 -0.02 -2.48 -30.65
N ARG A 646 -0.39 -1.28 -31.13
CA ARG A 646 -0.34 0.00 -30.40
C ARG A 646 -1.75 0.59 -30.28
N ILE A 647 -2.16 1.37 -31.28
CA ILE A 647 -3.54 1.87 -31.39
C ILE A 647 -4.29 0.93 -32.33
N ASP A 648 -5.01 -0.03 -31.75
CA ASP A 648 -5.72 -1.07 -32.50
C ASP A 648 -7.07 -0.60 -33.03
N ARG A 649 -7.66 0.43 -32.39
CA ARG A 649 -9.00 0.95 -32.73
C ARG A 649 -8.95 2.44 -32.98
N ILE A 650 -9.39 2.85 -34.16
CA ILE A 650 -9.55 4.26 -34.52
C ILE A 650 -11.05 4.52 -34.67
N LEU A 651 -11.59 5.46 -33.88
CA LEU A 651 -13.00 5.81 -33.87
C LEU A 651 -13.18 7.25 -34.31
N TYR A 652 -14.03 7.44 -35.32
CA TYR A 652 -14.43 8.76 -35.79
C TYR A 652 -15.61 9.26 -34.95
N VAL A 653 -15.50 10.49 -34.45
CA VAL A 653 -16.60 11.19 -33.77
C VAL A 653 -17.20 12.19 -34.76
N PRO A 654 -18.36 11.90 -35.37
CA PRO A 654 -19.02 12.81 -36.29
C PRO A 654 -19.62 14.02 -35.55
N PRO A 655 -19.91 15.12 -36.28
CA PRO A 655 -20.70 16.23 -35.73
C PRO A 655 -22.12 15.76 -35.36
N PRO A 656 -22.80 16.45 -34.43
CA PRO A 656 -24.11 16.02 -33.94
C PRO A 656 -25.24 16.22 -34.97
N ASP A 657 -26.01 15.15 -35.21
CA ASP A 657 -27.26 15.16 -35.98
C ASP A 657 -28.37 15.98 -35.31
N GLU A 658 -29.49 16.23 -35.99
CA GLU A 658 -30.63 16.99 -35.43
C GLU A 658 -31.13 16.40 -34.11
N GLU A 659 -31.34 15.09 -34.06
CA GLU A 659 -31.74 14.36 -32.84
C GLU A 659 -30.68 14.50 -31.74
N ALA A 660 -29.40 14.40 -32.09
CA ALA A 660 -28.31 14.57 -31.14
C ALA A 660 -28.26 15.99 -30.59
N ARG A 661 -28.46 17.03 -31.43
CA ARG A 661 -28.51 18.43 -30.99
C ARG A 661 -29.68 18.69 -30.04
N PHE A 662 -30.84 18.11 -30.33
CA PHE A 662 -31.99 18.16 -29.42
C PHE A 662 -31.66 17.56 -28.05
N GLU A 663 -31.06 16.37 -28.00
CA GLU A 663 -30.64 15.74 -26.75
C GLU A 663 -29.58 16.56 -26.01
N ILE A 664 -28.59 17.11 -26.72
CA ILE A 664 -27.55 17.97 -26.16
C ILE A 664 -28.17 19.23 -25.52
N LEU A 665 -29.06 19.92 -26.25
CA LEU A 665 -29.78 21.08 -25.74
C LEU A 665 -30.60 20.74 -24.50
N LYS A 666 -31.28 19.58 -24.50
CA LYS A 666 -32.03 19.08 -23.34
C LYS A 666 -31.15 18.82 -22.12
N VAL A 667 -29.92 18.34 -22.32
CA VAL A 667 -28.97 18.13 -21.21
C VAL A 667 -28.52 19.46 -20.62
N TYR A 668 -28.06 20.40 -21.46
CA TYR A 668 -27.58 21.70 -20.97
C TYR A 668 -28.71 22.53 -20.36
N SER A 669 -29.92 22.45 -20.90
CA SER A 669 -31.08 23.16 -20.41
C SER A 669 -31.59 22.66 -19.06
N LYS A 670 -31.29 21.43 -18.63
CA LYS A 670 -31.70 20.92 -17.30
C LYS A 670 -31.18 21.77 -16.14
N LYS A 671 -30.03 22.43 -16.33
CA LYS A 671 -29.43 23.30 -15.31
C LYS A 671 -30.01 24.72 -15.32
N MET A 672 -30.85 25.05 -16.30
CA MET A 672 -31.35 26.38 -16.54
C MET A 672 -32.87 26.42 -16.34
N PRO A 673 -33.41 27.43 -15.62
CA PRO A 673 -34.84 27.65 -15.55
C PRO A 673 -35.35 28.17 -16.92
N LEU A 674 -36.09 27.34 -17.64
CA LEU A 674 -36.67 27.68 -18.94
C LEU A 674 -38.15 28.05 -18.82
N LYS A 675 -38.59 29.06 -19.57
CA LYS A 675 -40.01 29.40 -19.72
C LYS A 675 -40.37 29.57 -21.20
N ASN A 676 -41.32 28.77 -21.68
CA ASN A 676 -41.83 28.82 -23.06
C ASN A 676 -40.75 28.64 -24.14
N VAL A 677 -39.79 27.72 -23.94
CA VAL A 677 -38.72 27.45 -24.92
C VAL A 677 -39.00 26.15 -25.65
N ASN A 678 -39.00 26.19 -26.98
CA ASN A 678 -39.14 25.01 -27.83
C ASN A 678 -37.75 24.52 -28.31
N LEU A 679 -37.25 23.45 -27.69
CA LEU A 679 -35.95 22.87 -28.01
C LEU A 679 -35.90 22.20 -29.39
N GLU A 680 -37.03 21.72 -29.91
CA GLU A 680 -37.10 21.10 -31.25
C GLU A 680 -36.86 22.14 -32.34
N GLU A 681 -37.45 23.33 -32.21
CA GLU A 681 -37.22 24.45 -33.14
C GLU A 681 -35.75 24.88 -33.14
N LEU A 682 -35.11 24.94 -31.96
CA LEU A 682 -33.69 25.27 -31.84
C LEU A 682 -32.79 24.20 -32.49
N SER A 683 -33.13 22.92 -32.38
CA SER A 683 -32.34 21.83 -32.97
C SER A 683 -32.30 21.89 -34.51
N LYS A 684 -33.39 22.36 -35.14
CA LYS A 684 -33.50 22.57 -36.59
C LYS A 684 -32.67 23.76 -37.06
N ASN A 685 -32.70 24.86 -36.30
CA ASN A 685 -32.02 26.11 -36.66
C ASN A 685 -30.51 26.10 -36.38
N THR A 686 -30.01 25.13 -35.61
CA THR A 686 -28.60 24.99 -35.21
C THR A 686 -27.81 24.01 -36.08
N SER A 687 -28.04 24.02 -37.40
CA SER A 687 -27.27 23.16 -38.31
C SER A 687 -25.77 23.49 -38.25
N LEU A 688 -24.90 22.47 -38.23
CA LEU A 688 -23.43 22.59 -38.12
C LEU A 688 -22.89 23.12 -36.77
N PHE A 689 -23.74 23.28 -35.76
CA PHE A 689 -23.27 23.61 -34.42
C PHE A 689 -22.59 22.38 -33.80
N SER A 690 -21.40 22.59 -33.22
CA SER A 690 -20.75 21.58 -32.39
C SER A 690 -21.38 21.52 -30.99
N GLY A 691 -21.06 20.49 -30.20
CA GLY A 691 -21.53 20.40 -28.81
C GLY A 691 -21.06 21.60 -27.96
N ALA A 692 -19.86 22.11 -28.22
CA ALA A 692 -19.34 23.32 -27.59
C ALA A 692 -20.12 24.58 -28.01
N ASP A 693 -20.51 24.68 -29.28
CA ASP A 693 -21.31 25.82 -29.77
C ASP A 693 -22.71 25.82 -29.16
N LEU A 694 -23.34 24.64 -29.03
CA LEU A 694 -24.64 24.51 -28.36
C LEU A 694 -24.56 24.86 -26.86
N GLN A 695 -23.47 24.50 -26.20
CA GLN A 695 -23.22 24.90 -24.82
C GLN A 695 -23.05 26.42 -24.72
N ASN A 696 -22.27 27.02 -25.63
CA ASN A 696 -22.11 28.47 -25.69
C ASN A 696 -23.43 29.17 -26.00
N LEU A 697 -24.27 28.63 -26.90
CA LEU A 697 -25.60 29.15 -27.20
C LEU A 697 -26.48 29.22 -25.94
N CYS A 698 -26.52 28.15 -25.14
CA CYS A 698 -27.25 28.14 -23.87
C CYS A 698 -26.68 29.18 -22.89
N ARG A 699 -25.36 29.33 -22.83
CA ARG A 699 -24.70 30.30 -21.95
C ARG A 699 -25.00 31.75 -22.38
N GLU A 700 -24.90 32.06 -23.67
CA GLU A 700 -25.21 33.39 -24.19
C GLU A 700 -26.69 33.72 -24.00
N ALA A 701 -27.61 32.76 -24.22
CA ALA A 701 -29.03 32.96 -23.92
C ALA A 701 -29.29 33.27 -22.43
N ALA A 702 -28.50 32.68 -21.51
CA ALA A 702 -28.56 33.02 -20.09
C ALA A 702 -28.02 34.42 -19.79
N LEU A 703 -26.92 34.82 -20.44
CA LEU A 703 -26.35 36.16 -20.32
C LEU A 703 -27.29 37.23 -20.86
N HIS A 704 -27.94 36.97 -22.00
CA HIS A 704 -28.96 37.86 -22.57
C HIS A 704 -30.14 38.06 -21.60
N ALA A 705 -30.58 37.00 -20.92
CA ALA A 705 -31.60 37.11 -19.88
C ALA A 705 -31.16 38.04 -18.73
N LEU A 706 -29.90 37.90 -18.28
CA LEU A 706 -29.33 38.73 -17.21
C LEU A 706 -29.08 40.18 -17.64
N THR A 707 -28.76 40.44 -18.92
CA THR A 707 -28.64 41.80 -19.44
C THR A 707 -29.97 42.51 -19.56
N ASP A 708 -31.05 41.77 -19.88
CA ASP A 708 -32.41 42.34 -19.94
C ASP A 708 -32.94 42.65 -18.54
N SER A 709 -32.67 41.78 -17.56
CA SER A 709 -32.92 42.05 -16.15
C SER A 709 -32.01 41.20 -15.25
N LEU A 710 -31.30 41.87 -14.34
CA LEU A 710 -30.47 41.23 -13.31
C LEU A 710 -31.29 40.39 -12.31
N GLU A 711 -32.61 40.65 -12.20
CA GLU A 711 -33.54 39.89 -11.37
C GLU A 711 -34.25 38.76 -12.15
N SER A 712 -33.92 38.59 -13.44
CA SER A 712 -34.54 37.55 -14.27
C SER A 712 -34.25 36.15 -13.71
N THR A 713 -35.32 35.40 -13.49
CA THR A 713 -35.23 34.03 -12.94
C THR A 713 -35.38 32.95 -14.01
N CYS A 714 -35.68 33.31 -15.26
CA CYS A 714 -36.00 32.36 -16.33
C CYS A 714 -35.46 32.83 -17.70
N VAL A 715 -35.08 31.88 -18.54
CA VAL A 715 -34.67 32.12 -19.93
C VAL A 715 -35.85 31.85 -20.88
N THR A 716 -36.11 32.78 -21.79
CA THR A 716 -37.20 32.73 -22.79
C THR A 716 -36.66 32.43 -24.18
N MET A 717 -37.56 32.13 -25.13
CA MET A 717 -37.20 31.88 -26.52
C MET A 717 -36.60 33.12 -27.22
N GLU A 718 -36.93 34.33 -26.76
CA GLU A 718 -36.40 35.58 -27.31
C GLU A 718 -34.89 35.72 -27.04
N HIS A 719 -34.44 35.35 -25.84
CA HIS A 719 -33.02 35.35 -25.50
C HIS A 719 -32.24 34.34 -26.35
N PHE A 720 -32.83 33.18 -26.68
CA PHE A 720 -32.22 32.22 -27.60
C PHE A 720 -32.13 32.76 -29.04
N ARG A 721 -33.14 33.51 -29.49
CA ARG A 721 -33.09 34.17 -30.81
C ARG A 721 -31.99 35.24 -30.88
N GLN A 722 -31.81 36.00 -29.81
CA GLN A 722 -30.69 36.96 -29.71
C GLN A 722 -29.34 36.24 -29.70
N ALA A 723 -29.23 35.14 -28.94
CA ALA A 723 -28.00 34.33 -28.89
C ALA A 723 -27.63 33.69 -30.24
N LEU A 724 -28.63 33.33 -31.06
CA LEU A 724 -28.38 32.81 -32.42
C LEU A 724 -27.81 33.86 -33.38
N LEU A 725 -27.97 35.16 -33.09
CA LEU A 725 -27.37 36.23 -33.88
C LEU A 725 -25.89 36.45 -33.50
N THR A 726 -25.50 36.09 -32.28
CA THR A 726 -24.14 36.30 -31.76
C THR A 726 -23.26 35.05 -31.90
N VAL A 727 -23.82 33.85 -31.78
CA VAL A 727 -23.06 32.59 -31.84
C VAL A 727 -23.04 32.04 -33.27
N GLU A 728 -21.85 32.01 -33.88
CA GLU A 728 -21.63 31.39 -35.19
C GLU A 728 -21.26 29.89 -35.06
N PRO A 729 -21.60 29.05 -36.05
CA PRO A 729 -21.21 27.65 -36.05
C PRO A 729 -19.70 27.49 -36.26
N SER A 730 -19.04 26.70 -35.40
CA SER A 730 -17.61 26.44 -35.53
C SER A 730 -17.26 25.48 -36.69
N LEU A 731 -18.24 24.75 -37.24
CA LEU A 731 -18.01 23.73 -38.26
C LEU A 731 -18.45 24.21 -39.65
N THR A 732 -17.60 23.97 -40.63
CA THR A 732 -17.91 24.18 -42.05
C THR A 732 -18.15 22.86 -42.77
N LYS A 733 -18.95 22.87 -43.84
CA LYS A 733 -19.24 21.67 -44.65
C LYS A 733 -17.96 21.04 -45.22
N SER A 734 -17.00 21.86 -45.64
CA SER A 734 -15.69 21.39 -46.15
C SER A 734 -14.87 20.65 -45.09
N MET A 735 -14.89 21.11 -43.83
CA MET A 735 -14.23 20.41 -42.72
C MET A 735 -14.85 19.03 -42.50
N VAL A 736 -16.18 18.93 -42.45
CA VAL A 736 -16.89 17.65 -42.26
C VAL A 736 -16.58 16.67 -43.39
N GLU A 737 -16.62 17.14 -44.64
CA GLU A 737 -16.24 16.33 -45.81
C GLU A 737 -14.79 15.83 -45.71
N THR A 738 -13.87 16.68 -45.26
CA THR A 738 -12.46 16.31 -45.06
C THR A 738 -12.30 15.16 -44.07
N TYR A 739 -12.94 15.24 -42.90
CA TYR A 739 -12.90 14.16 -41.90
C TYR A 739 -13.58 12.87 -42.41
N SER A 740 -14.69 12.99 -43.14
CA SER A 740 -15.39 11.84 -43.72
C SER A 740 -14.57 11.12 -44.81
N ASN A 741 -13.82 11.89 -45.60
CA ASN A 741 -12.94 11.35 -46.64
C ASN A 741 -11.70 10.66 -46.03
N MET A 742 -11.23 11.12 -44.86
CA MET A 742 -10.17 10.44 -44.11
C MET A 742 -10.61 9.05 -43.61
N LEU A 743 -11.87 8.89 -43.19
CA LEU A 743 -12.44 7.58 -42.83
C LEU A 743 -12.38 6.60 -44.01
N LYS A 744 -12.76 7.08 -45.21
CA LYS A 744 -12.77 6.28 -46.46
C LYS A 744 -11.39 5.92 -46.99
N ARG A 745 -10.34 6.64 -46.57
CA ARG A 745 -8.94 6.34 -46.94
C ARG A 745 -8.26 5.35 -46.00
N GLY A 746 -8.78 5.19 -44.78
CA GLY A 746 -8.25 4.28 -43.76
C GLY A 746 -8.99 2.94 -43.64
N SER A 747 -10.05 2.74 -44.42
CA SER A 747 -10.72 1.45 -44.67
C SER A 747 -10.27 0.92 -46.03
#